data_AF-A0A537S0N3-F1
#
_entry.id   AF-A0A537S0N3-F1
#
_cell.length_a   1.000
_cell.length_b   1.000
_cell.length_c   1.000
_cell.angle_alpha   90.00
_cell.angle_beta   90.00
_cell.angle_gamma   90.00
#
_symmetry.space_group_name_H-M   'P 1'
#
loop_
_entity.id
_entity.type
_entity.pdbx_description
1 polymer ?
#
loop_
_entity_poly.entity_id
_entity_poly.type
_entity_poly.pdbx_seq_one_letter_code
_entity_poly.pdbx_strand_id
1 'polypeptide(L)'
;MPLADFIHLRVHSAYSLSAGAIKTKELVQLCRGEAMPAVAITDSGNLFGALEFATACSEAGIQPIIGCEIALAPNGGGRNGRAGNGNGQAHAPNGHGERDRIVLLVQSEAGYRNLLSLVSRAFLDGEAGGEPSVALADLANESDGLICLAGGAGGPVGRPLAEGQAEAAEAALLTLKDIFPGRLYIEVQRHGLPEELRSEAGLVDLAYAHDLPLVATNDAYFPDRDFYEAHDALMCIAQGRIVADDDRRRLTPEHFFRPAEEMRALFADLPEACDNTVVIARRCAFIPQARKPILPAFPLPAGQDEVSALRAAARGGLASRHAGPAFAAADDEVLRPYRERLEFELDMIVKTGFAGYFLIVADFIQWAKRQDIPVGPGRGSGAGSVVAWALTITDLDPLRFGLLFERFLNPERVSMPDFDIDFCQDRRDEVIRYVQQKYGRDRVAQIITFGKLQARAVLRDVGRVLAMPYGQVDRIAKLVPYNPAHPVSLEKAIWSEPQLQAARDSDEAVARLLTTALRLEGLYRHASTHAAGVVIGDRPLRELVPLYRDPRSDMPVTQFNMKWVELAGLVKFDFLGLKTLTVLARCLDLLAARGIDLDLANLPFDDRPAYELLARGDTVGVFQVEGAGVRDMLKKLRPDRFEDIIAVVSLYRPGPMENIPRYIAVKHGEEKPDYLHPALEEILKETHGIMIYQEQVMQIAQVLAGYTLGGADLLRRAMGKKIQSEMDAQRKTFVEGAVARGVAPGKAEQIFDQMAKFAGYGFNKSHAAAYALVAYQTAYLKANYPVEFLAASMTLDLGNTDKLNHFRQELGRLGIALLPPDINRSEVAFSVETDPKTGKPAIRYALAAVKGVGEQAMSELVAERAAHGPYKDLFDFARRLDTKSFNRRQFENLVKAGAFECLNPNRAQSFSAAELLLRQASRAAEERVTKQENLFAAVDSGFAARPSLPVVADWPSVERLQNEFEAIGFYLSSHPLDPYAKSLERAGVLRWVDLPAALAANGSSRFRLGGIVIGKKERTSARGNRFAFVQLSDTSGAFEVTMFSEALAQARGLLEGGQPLIVTVDVRREDESLRLTVQKIEPLDTIVAQAAAGLRIFVAEAEALPRLKSVISREAGGRGRVTVVLDLPSREIEVALPGGFRIDPKIRAAVKSLPGIIDVHEI
;
A
#
# COMPACT_ATOMS: atom_id res chain seq x y z
N MET A 1 49.52 -7.01 3.43
CA MET A 1 49.30 -7.67 4.74
C MET A 1 49.29 -9.17 4.51
N PRO A 2 49.84 -9.99 5.42
CA PRO A 2 49.60 -11.43 5.39
C PRO A 2 48.09 -11.70 5.49
N LEU A 3 47.61 -12.79 4.89
CA LEU A 3 46.22 -13.20 5.04
C LEU A 3 45.96 -13.62 6.48
N ALA A 4 44.75 -13.36 6.98
CA ALA A 4 44.32 -13.84 8.29
C ALA A 4 44.37 -15.37 8.35
N ASP A 5 44.78 -15.89 9.51
CA ASP A 5 44.86 -17.33 9.78
C ASP A 5 43.60 -17.88 10.48
N PHE A 6 42.55 -17.09 10.61
CA PHE A 6 41.24 -17.47 11.16
C PHE A 6 40.13 -17.01 10.21
N ILE A 7 39.12 -17.87 10.02
CA ILE A 7 37.94 -17.58 9.18
C ILE A 7 36.67 -17.66 10.01
N HIS A 8 35.84 -16.62 9.96
CA HIS A 8 34.50 -16.67 10.56
C HIS A 8 33.60 -17.64 9.78
N LEU A 9 33.17 -18.71 10.46
CA LEU A 9 32.28 -19.73 9.90
C LEU A 9 30.82 -19.62 10.38
N ARG A 10 30.54 -18.70 11.31
CA ARG A 10 29.19 -18.43 11.82
C ARG A 10 28.97 -16.92 11.94
N VAL A 11 28.28 -16.36 10.95
CA VAL A 11 27.98 -14.92 10.85
C VAL A 11 26.53 -14.76 10.45
N HIS A 12 25.79 -14.00 11.25
CA HIS A 12 24.42 -13.60 11.01
C HIS A 12 24.41 -12.24 10.29
N SER A 13 23.97 -12.28 9.04
CA SER A 13 23.82 -11.09 8.23
C SER A 13 22.52 -10.38 8.55
N ALA A 14 22.30 -9.20 7.96
CA ALA A 14 21.03 -8.49 8.04
C ALA A 14 19.82 -9.33 7.57
N TYR A 15 20.05 -10.44 6.84
CA TYR A 15 19.01 -11.38 6.43
C TYR A 15 18.54 -12.33 7.53
N SER A 16 19.27 -12.45 8.65
CA SER A 16 18.70 -12.92 9.92
C SER A 16 17.75 -11.85 10.45
N LEU A 17 16.51 -11.87 9.97
CA LEU A 17 15.54 -10.77 10.08
C LEU A 17 15.33 -10.32 11.54
N SER A 18 15.51 -9.01 11.79
CA SER A 18 15.46 -8.40 13.13
C SER A 18 16.36 -9.04 14.19
N ALA A 19 17.43 -9.74 13.78
CA ALA A 19 18.46 -10.28 14.67
C ALA A 19 19.86 -9.84 14.17
N GLY A 20 20.27 -10.28 12.99
CA GLY A 20 21.56 -9.88 12.42
C GLY A 20 21.56 -8.43 11.93
N ALA A 21 22.69 -7.75 12.11
CA ALA A 21 22.88 -6.34 11.79
C ALA A 21 23.98 -6.08 10.75
N ILE A 22 24.69 -7.11 10.28
CA ILE A 22 25.79 -6.96 9.31
C ILE A 22 25.25 -7.00 7.88
N LYS A 23 25.33 -5.88 7.16
CA LYS A 23 24.92 -5.82 5.74
C LYS A 23 25.96 -6.51 4.86
N THR A 24 25.57 -7.14 3.75
CA THR A 24 26.51 -7.86 2.86
C THR A 24 27.69 -7.00 2.39
N LYS A 25 27.44 -5.73 2.04
CA LYS A 25 28.52 -4.81 1.62
C LYS A 25 29.49 -4.48 2.76
N GLU A 26 28.97 -4.38 3.97
CA GLU A 26 29.76 -4.10 5.18
C GLU A 26 30.59 -5.33 5.57
N LEU A 27 30.02 -6.54 5.47
CA LEU A 27 30.75 -7.80 5.66
C LEU A 27 31.97 -7.91 4.73
N VAL A 28 31.81 -7.56 3.45
CA VAL A 28 32.92 -7.51 2.48
C VAL A 28 33.99 -6.49 2.90
N GLN A 29 33.60 -5.35 3.47
CA GLN A 29 34.54 -4.35 3.97
C GLN A 29 35.28 -4.84 5.22
N LEU A 30 34.59 -5.47 6.16
CA LEU A 30 35.19 -6.06 7.37
C LEU A 30 36.24 -7.12 6.99
N CYS A 31 35.89 -8.04 6.09
CA CYS A 31 36.83 -9.08 5.63
C CYS A 31 38.07 -8.49 4.96
N ARG A 32 37.92 -7.40 4.18
CA ARG A 32 39.06 -6.70 3.57
C ARG A 32 39.91 -5.98 4.61
N GLY A 33 39.30 -5.37 5.62
CA GLY A 33 39.99 -4.71 6.72
C GLY A 33 40.87 -5.68 7.51
N GLU A 34 40.35 -6.88 7.76
CA GLU A 34 41.02 -7.95 8.51
C GLU A 34 41.88 -8.88 7.63
N ALA A 35 42.01 -8.61 6.33
CA ALA A 35 42.69 -9.49 5.36
C ALA A 35 42.21 -10.96 5.40
N MET A 36 40.93 -11.19 5.71
CA MET A 36 40.30 -12.51 5.74
C MET A 36 39.96 -12.98 4.31
N PRO A 37 40.55 -14.10 3.83
CA PRO A 37 40.36 -14.56 2.45
C PRO A 37 39.01 -15.28 2.22
N ALA A 38 38.31 -15.68 3.27
CA ALA A 38 37.03 -16.35 3.22
C ALA A 38 36.12 -15.91 4.36
N VAL A 39 34.82 -16.13 4.24
CA VAL A 39 33.85 -15.93 5.33
C VAL A 39 32.60 -16.75 5.03
N ALA A 40 31.93 -17.25 6.07
CA ALA A 40 30.61 -17.88 5.93
C ALA A 40 29.49 -16.94 6.37
N ILE A 41 28.34 -17.05 5.72
CA ILE A 41 27.07 -16.56 6.27
C ILE A 41 26.24 -17.78 6.65
N THR A 42 25.67 -17.74 7.86
CA THR A 42 24.87 -18.81 8.46
C THR A 42 23.59 -18.22 9.06
N ASP A 43 22.81 -17.54 8.22
CA ASP A 43 21.59 -16.87 8.67
C ASP A 43 20.60 -17.86 9.30
N SER A 44 19.81 -17.39 10.28
CA SER A 44 18.90 -18.25 11.06
C SER A 44 17.74 -18.77 10.22
N GLY A 45 17.80 -20.05 9.91
CA GLY A 45 16.75 -20.83 9.24
C GLY A 45 16.47 -20.43 7.80
N ASN A 46 17.31 -19.59 7.17
CA ASN A 46 17.03 -19.05 5.85
C ASN A 46 18.28 -18.87 4.98
N LEU A 47 18.04 -18.68 3.68
CA LEU A 47 19.05 -18.43 2.66
C LEU A 47 18.73 -17.15 1.87
N PHE A 48 18.04 -16.17 2.47
CA PHE A 48 17.55 -14.98 1.75
C PHE A 48 18.66 -14.23 1.01
N GLY A 49 19.84 -14.13 1.62
CA GLY A 49 21.00 -13.40 1.10
C GLY A 49 22.02 -14.24 0.33
N ALA A 50 21.82 -15.54 0.15
CA ALA A 50 22.89 -16.45 -0.29
C ALA A 50 23.51 -16.06 -1.65
N LEU A 51 22.69 -15.77 -2.66
CA LEU A 51 23.18 -15.38 -3.99
C LEU A 51 23.78 -13.96 -4.00
N GLU A 52 23.23 -13.04 -3.19
CA GLU A 52 23.77 -11.68 -3.02
C GLU A 52 25.17 -11.72 -2.44
N PHE A 53 25.31 -12.46 -1.35
CA PHE A 53 26.56 -12.65 -0.65
C PHE A 53 27.62 -13.35 -1.50
N ALA A 54 27.23 -14.44 -2.19
CA ALA A 54 28.12 -15.15 -3.09
C ALA A 54 28.69 -14.22 -4.17
N THR A 55 27.83 -13.42 -4.79
CA THR A 55 28.24 -12.49 -5.86
C THR A 55 29.13 -11.39 -5.30
N ALA A 56 28.72 -10.73 -4.21
CA ALA A 56 29.45 -9.60 -3.64
C ALA A 56 30.85 -9.98 -3.12
N CYS A 57 31.00 -11.12 -2.46
CA CYS A 57 32.30 -11.59 -2.00
C CYS A 57 33.20 -12.02 -3.17
N SER A 58 32.65 -12.75 -4.15
CA SER A 58 33.41 -13.19 -5.32
C SER A 58 33.95 -12.02 -6.13
N GLU A 59 33.13 -10.99 -6.37
CA GLU A 59 33.56 -9.73 -7.01
C GLU A 59 34.65 -9.00 -6.20
N ALA A 60 34.66 -9.19 -4.88
CA ALA A 60 35.62 -8.58 -3.99
C ALA A 60 36.92 -9.37 -3.80
N GLY A 61 37.02 -10.59 -4.34
CA GLY A 61 38.16 -11.50 -4.18
C GLY A 61 38.16 -12.27 -2.85
N ILE A 62 37.02 -12.38 -2.17
CA ILE A 62 36.83 -13.13 -0.92
C ILE A 62 36.01 -14.38 -1.24
N GLN A 63 36.42 -15.54 -0.73
CA GLN A 63 35.69 -16.80 -0.91
C GLN A 63 34.42 -16.82 -0.04
N PRO A 64 33.21 -16.84 -0.63
CA PRO A 64 31.98 -16.97 0.12
C PRO A 64 31.73 -18.44 0.48
N ILE A 65 31.40 -18.69 1.75
CA ILE A 65 30.94 -20.01 2.22
C ILE A 65 29.45 -19.88 2.54
N ILE A 66 28.62 -20.63 1.81
CA ILE A 66 27.17 -20.61 2.05
C ILE A 66 26.86 -21.57 3.20
N GLY A 67 26.10 -21.10 4.18
CA GLY A 67 25.59 -21.93 5.25
C GLY A 67 24.25 -21.45 5.78
N CYS A 68 23.73 -22.17 6.76
CA CYS A 68 22.49 -21.85 7.44
C CYS A 68 22.53 -22.44 8.85
N GLU A 69 22.08 -21.67 9.84
CA GLU A 69 21.77 -22.19 11.17
C GLU A 69 20.36 -22.77 11.12
N ILE A 70 20.21 -24.08 11.34
CA ILE A 70 18.90 -24.74 11.31
C ILE A 70 18.49 -25.23 12.70
N ALA A 71 17.22 -25.03 13.04
CA ALA A 71 16.62 -25.61 14.23
C ALA A 71 16.19 -27.06 13.96
N LEU A 72 16.41 -27.95 14.92
CA LEU A 72 15.98 -29.34 14.86
C LEU A 72 14.60 -29.51 15.52
N ALA A 73 13.77 -30.37 14.92
CA ALA A 73 12.49 -30.76 15.53
C ALA A 73 12.74 -31.67 16.74
N PRO A 74 11.94 -31.56 17.84
CA PRO A 74 12.10 -32.40 19.02
C PRO A 74 11.98 -33.91 18.70
N ASN A 75 12.85 -34.73 19.27
CA ASN A 75 12.78 -36.18 19.12
C ASN A 75 11.63 -36.76 19.96
N GLY A 76 10.48 -37.00 19.31
CA GLY A 76 9.35 -37.72 19.91
C GLY A 76 7.99 -37.28 19.38
N GLY A 77 7.51 -37.94 18.33
CA GLY A 77 6.13 -37.79 17.87
C GLY A 77 5.97 -38.12 16.38
N GLY A 78 5.69 -39.39 16.08
CA GLY A 78 5.40 -39.83 14.72
C GLY A 78 4.25 -39.07 14.05
N ARG A 79 4.26 -39.09 12.72
CA ARG A 79 3.06 -38.86 11.91
C ARG A 79 1.91 -39.67 12.51
N ASN A 80 0.88 -39.00 13.02
CA ASN A 80 -0.31 -39.52 13.73
C ASN A 80 -0.17 -39.78 15.25
N GLY A 81 -0.24 -38.72 16.05
CA GLY A 81 -0.61 -38.79 17.47
C GLY A 81 -1.87 -37.96 17.73
N ARG A 82 -3.00 -38.63 17.96
CA ARG A 82 -4.29 -38.00 18.30
C ARG A 82 -4.17 -37.08 19.51
N ALA A 83 -4.70 -35.87 19.38
CA ALA A 83 -5.06 -34.99 20.48
C ALA A 83 -5.90 -35.75 21.52
N GLY A 84 -5.38 -35.87 22.73
CA GLY A 84 -6.14 -36.31 23.90
C GLY A 84 -7.04 -35.18 24.37
N ASN A 85 -8.35 -35.44 24.39
CA ASN A 85 -9.36 -34.61 25.03
C ASN A 85 -9.04 -34.37 26.51
N GLY A 86 -9.11 -33.11 26.95
CA GLY A 86 -9.11 -32.76 28.36
C GLY A 86 -9.10 -31.25 28.58
N ASN A 87 -10.29 -30.68 28.80
CA ASN A 87 -10.48 -29.29 29.21
C ASN A 87 -9.58 -28.91 30.38
N GLY A 88 -8.61 -28.04 30.11
CA GLY A 88 -7.79 -27.36 31.10
C GLY A 88 -6.96 -26.34 30.36
N GLN A 89 -7.33 -25.07 30.47
CA GLN A 89 -6.56 -23.95 29.96
C GLN A 89 -5.13 -24.08 30.48
N ALA A 90 -4.22 -24.54 29.62
CA ALA A 90 -2.80 -24.32 29.82
C ALA A 90 -2.61 -22.80 29.73
N HIS A 91 -2.49 -22.17 30.90
CA HIS A 91 -1.93 -20.83 30.99
C HIS A 91 -0.69 -20.79 30.10
N ALA A 92 -0.66 -19.85 29.17
CA ALA A 92 0.54 -19.51 28.44
C ALA A 92 1.43 -18.63 29.35
N PRO A 93 2.59 -19.13 29.80
CA PRO A 93 3.76 -18.30 29.94
C PRO A 93 4.63 -18.48 28.68
N ASN A 94 5.21 -17.37 28.25
CA ASN A 94 6.12 -17.27 27.11
C ASN A 94 7.31 -18.22 27.27
N GLY A 95 7.31 -19.35 26.55
CA GLY A 95 8.40 -20.31 26.60
C GLY A 95 8.31 -21.30 25.44
N HIS A 96 8.60 -20.83 24.23
CA HIS A 96 9.17 -21.75 23.24
C HIS A 96 10.51 -22.19 23.84
N GLY A 97 10.61 -23.40 24.39
CA GLY A 97 11.92 -23.95 24.76
C GLY A 97 12.84 -23.81 23.55
N GLU A 98 14.03 -23.26 23.74
CA GLU A 98 14.98 -23.06 22.65
C GLU A 98 15.23 -24.41 21.99
N ARG A 99 14.92 -24.50 20.69
CA ARG A 99 15.16 -25.71 19.91
C ARG A 99 16.66 -25.88 19.71
N ASP A 100 17.11 -27.12 19.72
CA ASP A 100 18.50 -27.46 19.43
C ASP A 100 18.85 -26.97 18.01
N ARG A 101 19.96 -26.24 17.86
CA ARG A 101 20.41 -25.69 16.58
C ARG A 101 21.70 -26.34 16.13
N ILE A 102 21.85 -26.51 14.82
CA ILE A 102 23.10 -26.90 14.18
C ILE A 102 23.41 -25.97 13.02
N VAL A 103 24.69 -25.85 12.66
CA VAL A 103 25.12 -25.03 11.52
C VAL A 103 25.51 -25.95 10.38
N LEU A 104 24.92 -25.75 9.21
CA LEU A 104 25.27 -26.48 7.99
C LEU A 104 26.01 -25.58 7.02
N LEU A 105 27.14 -26.04 6.50
CA LEU A 105 27.97 -25.37 5.51
C LEU A 105 28.01 -26.17 4.21
N VAL A 106 27.93 -25.47 3.09
CA VAL A 106 27.89 -26.06 1.75
C VAL A 106 29.30 -26.41 1.29
N GLN A 107 29.57 -27.70 1.12
CA GLN A 107 30.83 -28.20 0.59
C GLN A 107 30.84 -28.28 -0.94
N SER A 108 29.71 -28.70 -1.53
CA SER A 108 29.58 -29.02 -2.96
C SER A 108 28.22 -28.61 -3.53
N GLU A 109 28.04 -28.73 -4.84
CA GLU A 109 26.74 -28.47 -5.49
C GLU A 109 25.62 -29.37 -4.94
N ALA A 110 25.93 -30.64 -4.65
CA ALA A 110 25.00 -31.56 -4.03
C ALA A 110 24.57 -31.06 -2.63
N GLY A 111 25.54 -30.58 -1.84
CA GLY A 111 25.28 -29.94 -0.56
C GLY A 111 24.38 -28.73 -0.69
N TYR A 112 24.61 -27.86 -1.68
CA TYR A 112 23.75 -26.70 -1.91
C TYR A 112 22.30 -27.10 -2.21
N ARG A 113 22.08 -28.09 -3.09
CA ARG A 113 20.73 -28.59 -3.40
C ARG A 113 20.05 -29.18 -2.18
N ASN A 114 20.79 -29.93 -1.38
CA ASN A 114 20.30 -30.48 -0.12
C ASN A 114 19.93 -29.37 0.88
N LEU A 115 20.76 -28.35 1.04
CA LEU A 115 20.45 -27.22 1.91
C LEU A 115 19.22 -26.43 1.45
N LEU A 116 19.07 -26.21 0.14
CA LEU A 116 17.88 -25.60 -0.44
C LEU A 116 16.62 -26.40 -0.10
N SER A 117 16.68 -27.73 -0.23
CA SER A 117 15.56 -28.62 0.10
C SER A 117 15.22 -28.57 1.60
N LEU A 118 16.21 -28.79 2.48
CA LEU A 118 16.03 -28.78 3.93
C LEU A 118 15.41 -27.47 4.44
N VAL A 119 15.96 -26.32 4.01
CA VAL A 119 15.45 -25.00 4.39
C VAL A 119 14.05 -24.76 3.84
N SER A 120 13.78 -25.17 2.59
CA SER A 120 12.44 -25.03 2.00
C SER A 120 11.41 -25.87 2.77
N ARG A 121 11.76 -27.11 3.12
CA ARG A 121 10.88 -28.02 3.87
C ARG A 121 10.60 -27.49 5.27
N ALA A 122 11.60 -26.93 5.95
CA ALA A 122 11.44 -26.33 7.28
C ALA A 122 10.32 -25.25 7.29
N PHE A 123 10.17 -24.47 6.21
CA PHE A 123 9.10 -23.47 6.09
C PHE A 123 7.78 -24.04 5.54
N LEU A 124 7.83 -24.99 4.60
CA LEU A 124 6.63 -25.47 3.91
C LEU A 124 5.87 -26.53 4.71
N ASP A 125 6.60 -27.47 5.32
CA ASP A 125 6.07 -28.65 6.02
C ASP A 125 5.82 -28.37 7.53
N GLY A 126 6.40 -27.30 8.07
CA GLY A 126 6.25 -26.90 9.47
C GLY A 126 4.85 -26.40 9.84
N GLU A 127 4.55 -26.34 11.14
CA GLU A 127 3.32 -25.74 11.65
C GLU A 127 3.26 -24.24 11.33
N ALA A 128 2.10 -23.77 10.84
CA ALA A 128 1.91 -22.38 10.48
C ALA A 128 2.11 -21.46 11.70
N GLY A 129 3.10 -20.56 11.63
CA GLY A 129 3.45 -19.63 12.70
C GLY A 129 4.42 -20.19 13.75
N GLY A 130 4.86 -21.44 13.62
CA GLY A 130 5.96 -22.01 14.41
C GLY A 130 7.34 -21.61 13.87
N GLU A 131 8.37 -21.81 14.69
CA GLU A 131 9.75 -21.71 14.20
C GLU A 131 10.02 -22.77 13.12
N PRO A 132 10.66 -22.42 11.99
CA PRO A 132 11.04 -23.40 10.97
C PRO A 132 12.04 -24.41 11.55
N SER A 133 11.73 -25.70 11.46
CA SER A 133 12.61 -26.77 11.95
C SER A 133 12.71 -27.94 10.99
N VAL A 134 13.87 -28.59 11.02
CA VAL A 134 14.18 -29.78 10.23
C VAL A 134 14.07 -31.02 11.12
N ALA A 135 13.38 -32.06 10.65
CA ALA A 135 13.37 -33.35 11.33
C ALA A 135 14.70 -34.08 11.10
N LEU A 136 15.21 -34.80 12.11
CA LEU A 136 16.47 -35.56 11.99
C LEU A 136 16.43 -36.60 10.85
N ALA A 137 15.28 -37.20 10.58
CA ALA A 137 15.13 -38.14 9.46
C ALA A 137 15.34 -37.47 8.09
N ASP A 138 14.92 -36.21 7.94
CA ASP A 138 15.12 -35.45 6.71
C ASP A 138 16.57 -35.03 6.56
N LEU A 139 17.17 -34.59 7.67
CA LEU A 139 18.60 -34.30 7.74
C LEU A 139 19.45 -35.51 7.35
N ALA A 140 19.09 -36.71 7.82
CA ALA A 140 19.78 -37.95 7.48
C ALA A 140 19.69 -38.32 6.00
N ASN A 141 18.57 -38.00 5.34
CA ASN A 141 18.37 -38.28 3.91
C ASN A 141 19.04 -37.24 2.99
N GLU A 142 19.22 -36.01 3.47
CA GLU A 142 19.68 -34.87 2.69
C GLU A 142 20.97 -34.25 3.30
N SER A 143 21.91 -35.08 3.81
CA SER A 143 23.17 -34.61 4.44
C SER A 143 24.38 -34.55 3.50
N ASP A 144 24.28 -35.13 2.30
CA ASP A 144 25.44 -35.27 1.42
C ASP A 144 25.97 -33.92 0.92
N GLY A 145 27.29 -33.76 0.94
CA GLY A 145 27.95 -32.50 0.55
C GLY A 145 27.76 -31.35 1.54
N LEU A 146 27.27 -31.62 2.76
CA LEU A 146 27.16 -30.65 3.85
C LEU A 146 28.15 -30.96 4.96
N ILE A 147 28.76 -29.91 5.51
CA ILE A 147 29.56 -29.95 6.74
C ILE A 147 28.68 -29.45 7.87
N CYS A 148 28.66 -30.16 9.00
CA CYS A 148 27.86 -29.83 10.17
C CYS A 148 28.75 -29.34 11.31
N LEU A 149 28.41 -28.18 11.88
CA LEU A 149 28.94 -27.73 13.18
C LEU A 149 27.86 -28.01 14.23
N ALA A 150 28.26 -28.62 15.35
CA ALA A 150 27.33 -29.16 16.34
C ALA A 150 26.50 -28.12 17.12
N GLY A 151 26.68 -26.81 16.88
CA GLY A 151 25.85 -25.73 17.41
C GLY A 151 26.34 -25.09 18.71
N GLY A 152 27.47 -25.54 19.26
CA GLY A 152 28.03 -25.04 20.51
C GLY A 152 27.14 -25.34 21.72
N ALA A 153 27.11 -24.42 22.69
CA ALA A 153 26.33 -24.56 23.93
C ALA A 153 24.81 -24.66 23.70
N GLY A 154 24.29 -24.07 22.63
CA GLY A 154 22.87 -24.13 22.24
C GLY A 154 22.52 -25.29 21.29
N GLY A 155 23.49 -26.15 20.97
CA GLY A 155 23.30 -27.28 20.09
C GLY A 155 22.79 -28.54 20.79
N PRO A 156 22.41 -29.59 20.02
CA PRO A 156 21.89 -30.85 20.54
C PRO A 156 22.86 -31.62 21.45
N VAL A 157 24.16 -31.27 21.42
CA VAL A 157 25.18 -31.85 22.30
C VAL A 157 25.48 -30.92 23.48
N GLY A 158 25.65 -29.62 23.22
CA GLY A 158 26.03 -28.64 24.26
C GLY A 158 24.94 -28.39 25.29
N ARG A 159 23.66 -28.32 24.88
CA ARG A 159 22.56 -28.04 25.80
C ARG A 159 22.39 -29.15 26.85
N PRO A 160 22.30 -30.46 26.49
CA PRO A 160 22.26 -31.54 27.48
C PRO A 160 23.50 -31.55 28.38
N LEU A 161 24.70 -31.23 27.88
CA LEU A 161 25.90 -31.12 28.72
C LEU A 161 25.77 -30.00 29.76
N ALA A 162 25.30 -28.82 29.36
CA ALA A 162 25.07 -27.69 30.28
C ALA A 162 24.00 -28.01 31.35
N GLU A 163 23.06 -28.89 31.02
CA GLU A 163 22.01 -29.42 31.91
C GLU A 163 22.46 -30.65 32.74
N GLY A 164 23.70 -31.15 32.57
CA GLY A 164 24.24 -32.31 33.30
C GLY A 164 23.79 -33.68 32.78
N GLN A 165 23.27 -33.75 31.55
CA GLN A 165 22.76 -34.96 30.89
C GLN A 165 23.78 -35.53 29.89
N ALA A 166 24.92 -36.02 30.40
CA ALA A 166 26.04 -36.49 29.58
C ALA A 166 25.67 -37.64 28.62
N GLU A 167 24.89 -38.64 29.07
CA GLU A 167 24.47 -39.77 28.23
C GLU A 167 23.60 -39.32 27.04
N ALA A 168 22.73 -38.34 27.25
CA ALA A 168 21.89 -37.79 26.18
C ALA A 168 22.72 -36.99 25.17
N ALA A 169 23.72 -36.24 25.64
CA ALA A 169 24.67 -35.53 24.79
C ALA A 169 25.46 -36.48 23.89
N GLU A 170 25.99 -37.57 24.46
CA GLU A 170 26.75 -38.58 23.71
C GLU A 170 25.87 -39.30 22.67
N ALA A 171 24.63 -39.67 23.02
CA ALA A 171 23.69 -40.27 22.07
C ALA A 171 23.36 -39.33 20.89
N ALA A 172 23.15 -38.05 21.16
CA ALA A 172 22.92 -37.04 20.13
C ALA A 172 24.16 -36.85 19.23
N LEU A 173 25.36 -36.84 19.83
CA LEU A 173 26.63 -36.76 19.11
C LEU A 173 26.81 -37.94 18.15
N LEU A 174 26.60 -39.17 18.62
CA LEU A 174 26.72 -40.37 17.79
C LEU A 174 25.73 -40.36 16.63
N THR A 175 24.50 -39.90 16.88
CA THR A 175 23.49 -39.73 15.82
C THR A 175 23.97 -38.76 14.74
N LEU A 176 24.53 -37.60 15.13
CA LEU A 176 25.08 -36.64 14.17
C LEU A 176 26.33 -37.18 13.46
N LYS A 177 27.17 -37.96 14.15
CA LYS A 177 28.38 -38.56 13.59
C LYS A 177 28.03 -39.56 12.48
N ASP A 178 26.96 -40.33 12.66
CA ASP A 178 26.44 -41.25 11.65
C ASP A 178 25.87 -40.52 10.42
N ILE A 179 25.22 -39.37 10.62
CA ILE A 179 24.67 -38.56 9.52
C ILE A 179 25.78 -37.83 8.73
N PHE A 180 26.84 -37.40 9.41
CA PHE A 180 27.93 -36.58 8.83
C PHE A 180 29.31 -37.25 8.96
N PRO A 181 29.52 -38.44 8.35
CA PRO A 181 30.80 -39.15 8.45
C PRO A 181 31.95 -38.32 7.85
N GLY A 182 32.96 -37.99 8.66
CA GLY A 182 34.09 -37.12 8.27
C GLY A 182 33.71 -35.67 7.95
N ARG A 183 32.49 -35.25 8.29
CA ARG A 183 31.91 -33.92 8.01
C ARG A 183 31.28 -33.26 9.24
N LEU A 184 31.38 -33.88 10.42
CA LEU A 184 30.94 -33.31 11.70
C LEU A 184 32.11 -32.63 12.43
N TYR A 185 31.85 -31.44 12.96
CA TYR A 185 32.77 -30.68 13.80
C TYR A 185 32.10 -30.29 15.11
N ILE A 186 32.83 -30.41 16.21
CA ILE A 186 32.39 -29.93 17.53
C ILE A 186 32.72 -28.45 17.65
N GLU A 187 31.68 -27.63 17.73
CA GLU A 187 31.80 -26.17 17.77
C GLU A 187 32.01 -25.68 19.21
N VAL A 188 32.97 -24.76 19.40
CA VAL A 188 33.26 -24.11 20.69
C VAL A 188 33.22 -22.59 20.52
N GLN A 189 32.59 -21.91 21.48
CA GLN A 189 32.33 -20.47 21.51
C GLN A 189 32.63 -19.93 22.91
N ARG A 190 33.15 -18.70 22.99
CA ARG A 190 33.57 -18.07 24.26
C ARG A 190 33.11 -16.62 24.32
N HIS A 191 31.83 -16.42 24.66
CA HIS A 191 31.21 -15.11 24.88
C HIS A 191 31.05 -14.76 26.36
N GLY A 192 31.43 -15.70 27.25
CA GLY A 192 31.33 -15.55 28.70
C GLY A 192 29.97 -15.95 29.27
N LEU A 193 29.20 -16.75 28.53
CA LEU A 193 27.88 -17.20 28.95
C LEU A 193 27.97 -18.40 29.92
N PRO A 194 27.08 -18.50 30.93
CA PRO A 194 27.10 -19.62 31.90
C PRO A 194 26.92 -21.00 31.27
N GLU A 195 26.17 -21.11 30.19
CA GLU A 195 25.95 -22.34 29.42
C GLU A 195 27.20 -22.78 28.65
N GLU A 196 27.99 -21.84 28.11
CA GLU A 196 29.26 -22.13 27.44
C GLU A 196 30.26 -22.71 28.45
N LEU A 197 30.43 -22.03 29.59
CA LEU A 197 31.34 -22.46 30.66
C LEU A 197 31.01 -23.86 31.22
N ARG A 198 29.71 -24.23 31.24
CA ARG A 198 29.27 -25.54 31.74
C ARG A 198 29.39 -26.66 30.70
N SER A 199 29.33 -26.35 29.41
CA SER A 199 29.32 -27.36 28.34
C SER A 199 30.67 -27.59 27.68
N GLU A 200 31.57 -26.59 27.67
CA GLU A 200 32.83 -26.61 26.91
C GLU A 200 33.72 -27.82 27.22
N ALA A 201 33.99 -28.10 28.50
CA ALA A 201 34.84 -29.23 28.89
C ALA A 201 34.28 -30.57 28.38
N GLY A 202 32.96 -30.77 28.53
CA GLY A 202 32.30 -31.99 28.02
C GLY A 202 32.30 -32.09 26.51
N LEU A 203 32.19 -30.96 25.78
CA LEU A 203 32.28 -30.94 24.32
C LEU A 203 33.68 -31.35 23.85
N VAL A 204 34.73 -30.84 24.50
CA VAL A 204 36.13 -31.18 24.19
C VAL A 204 36.44 -32.64 24.51
N ASP A 205 36.01 -33.12 25.68
CA ASP A 205 36.20 -34.52 26.09
C ASP A 205 35.52 -35.50 25.11
N LEU A 206 34.27 -35.21 24.72
CA LEU A 206 33.54 -36.01 23.73
C LEU A 206 34.19 -35.94 22.34
N ALA A 207 34.70 -34.78 21.93
CA ALA A 207 35.39 -34.62 20.65
C ALA A 207 36.62 -35.55 20.57
N TYR A 208 37.46 -35.56 21.60
CA TYR A 208 38.65 -36.42 21.65
C TYR A 208 38.31 -37.90 21.84
N ALA A 209 37.30 -38.23 22.66
CA ALA A 209 36.87 -39.62 22.88
C ALA A 209 36.38 -40.29 21.59
N HIS A 210 35.76 -39.52 20.70
CA HIS A 210 35.15 -40.00 19.46
C HIS A 210 35.92 -39.64 18.19
N ASP A 211 37.15 -39.11 18.31
CA ASP A 211 38.02 -38.70 17.19
C ASP A 211 37.32 -37.72 16.22
N LEU A 212 36.71 -36.67 16.79
CA LEU A 212 36.02 -35.61 16.06
C LEU A 212 36.79 -34.29 16.15
N PRO A 213 36.89 -33.54 15.04
CA PRO A 213 37.61 -32.26 15.02
C PRO A 213 36.84 -31.15 15.74
N LEU A 214 37.57 -30.30 16.47
CA LEU A 214 37.07 -29.06 17.08
C LEU A 214 37.06 -27.90 16.07
N VAL A 215 36.16 -26.94 16.24
CA VAL A 215 36.15 -25.68 15.48
C VAL A 215 35.72 -24.52 16.36
N ALA A 216 36.46 -23.40 16.27
CA ALA A 216 36.14 -22.16 16.96
C ALA A 216 35.27 -21.26 16.09
N THR A 217 34.18 -20.72 16.66
CA THR A 217 33.36 -19.68 16.03
C THR A 217 33.05 -18.56 17.04
N ASN A 218 32.57 -17.40 16.56
CA ASN A 218 32.23 -16.24 17.40
C ASN A 218 30.78 -15.78 17.22
N ASP A 219 29.96 -16.56 16.51
CA ASP A 219 28.53 -16.29 16.26
C ASP A 219 28.20 -14.79 16.02
N ALA A 220 28.81 -14.17 15.01
CA ALA A 220 28.82 -12.71 14.89
C ALA A 220 27.48 -12.16 14.37
N TYR A 221 26.86 -11.22 15.10
CA TYR A 221 25.59 -10.56 14.72
C TYR A 221 25.76 -9.10 14.29
N PHE A 222 26.82 -8.43 14.73
CA PHE A 222 27.02 -6.99 14.50
C PHE A 222 28.49 -6.66 14.17
N PRO A 223 28.76 -5.54 13.47
CA PRO A 223 30.09 -5.27 12.93
C PRO A 223 31.16 -5.00 14.00
N ASP A 224 30.81 -4.29 15.06
CA ASP A 224 31.73 -3.84 16.10
C ASP A 224 31.08 -3.85 17.49
N ARG A 225 31.91 -3.82 18.54
CA ARG A 225 31.43 -3.87 19.93
C ARG A 225 30.53 -2.69 20.30
N ASP A 226 30.74 -1.51 19.71
CA ASP A 226 29.93 -0.32 19.99
C ASP A 226 28.51 -0.46 19.46
N PHE A 227 28.28 -1.30 18.44
CA PHE A 227 26.96 -1.57 17.87
C PHE A 227 26.01 -2.28 18.84
N TYR A 228 26.53 -2.88 19.92
CA TYR A 228 25.77 -3.67 20.88
C TYR A 228 24.46 -3.02 21.34
N GLU A 229 24.48 -1.75 21.77
CA GLU A 229 23.27 -1.07 22.25
C GLU A 229 22.19 -0.95 21.17
N ALA A 230 22.59 -0.73 19.92
CA ALA A 230 21.65 -0.66 18.81
C ALA A 230 21.09 -2.03 18.47
N HIS A 231 21.92 -3.08 18.49
CA HIS A 231 21.49 -4.45 18.32
C HIS A 231 20.53 -4.90 19.43
N ASP A 232 20.77 -4.52 20.68
CA ASP A 232 19.87 -4.81 21.79
C ASP A 232 18.49 -4.18 21.60
N ALA A 233 18.45 -2.93 21.10
CA ALA A 233 17.19 -2.29 20.67
C ALA A 233 16.53 -3.03 19.50
N LEU A 234 17.30 -3.54 18.53
CA LEU A 234 16.77 -4.34 17.41
C LEU A 234 16.09 -5.62 17.90
N MET A 235 16.71 -6.34 18.84
CA MET A 235 16.12 -7.53 19.48
C MET A 235 14.82 -7.20 20.23
N CYS A 236 14.78 -6.06 20.92
CA CYS A 236 13.54 -5.57 21.54
C CYS A 236 12.44 -5.27 20.52
N ILE A 237 12.79 -4.69 19.36
CA ILE A 237 11.85 -4.42 18.27
C ILE A 237 11.26 -5.74 17.75
N ALA A 238 12.09 -6.78 17.62
CA ALA A 238 11.68 -8.12 17.19
C ALA A 238 10.71 -8.79 18.19
N GLN A 239 11.04 -8.71 19.48
CA GLN A 239 10.27 -9.34 20.56
C GLN A 239 9.02 -8.55 20.97
N GLY A 240 8.88 -7.29 20.51
CA GLY A 240 7.84 -6.39 20.97
C GLY A 240 7.98 -5.99 22.44
N ARG A 241 9.21 -6.02 22.97
CA ARG A 241 9.57 -5.68 24.35
C ARG A 241 10.25 -4.32 24.44
N ILE A 242 10.44 -3.83 25.66
CA ILE A 242 11.19 -2.60 25.93
C ILE A 242 12.59 -2.95 26.43
N VAL A 243 13.55 -2.05 26.21
CA VAL A 243 14.96 -2.27 26.60
C VAL A 243 15.10 -2.47 28.12
N ALA A 244 14.25 -1.80 28.90
CA ALA A 244 14.21 -1.89 30.37
C ALA A 244 13.65 -3.21 30.93
N ASP A 245 13.12 -4.11 30.09
CA ASP A 245 12.64 -5.42 30.52
C ASP A 245 13.85 -6.37 30.71
N ASP A 246 14.11 -6.80 31.95
CA ASP A 246 15.22 -7.69 32.31
C ASP A 246 14.95 -9.16 32.01
N ASP A 247 13.69 -9.56 31.90
CA ASP A 247 13.29 -10.93 31.60
C ASP A 247 13.12 -11.14 30.08
N ARG A 248 14.22 -10.95 29.34
CA ARG A 248 14.26 -11.12 27.88
C ARG A 248 15.59 -11.70 27.40
N ARG A 249 15.55 -12.37 26.24
CA ARG A 249 16.77 -12.84 25.56
C ARG A 249 17.62 -11.65 25.11
N ARG A 250 18.89 -11.67 25.49
CA ARG A 250 19.92 -10.68 25.13
C ARG A 250 21.18 -11.42 24.67
N LEU A 251 21.91 -10.82 23.73
CA LEU A 251 23.28 -11.26 23.43
C LEU A 251 24.27 -10.50 24.31
N THR A 252 25.54 -10.91 24.27
CA THR A 252 26.65 -10.18 24.91
C THR A 252 27.33 -9.24 23.90
N PRO A 253 28.08 -8.21 24.36
CA PRO A 253 28.89 -7.36 23.48
C PRO A 253 29.97 -8.11 22.68
N GLU A 254 30.24 -9.38 23.01
CA GLU A 254 31.27 -10.20 22.37
C GLU A 254 30.86 -10.82 21.02
N HIS A 255 29.58 -10.70 20.64
CA HIS A 255 29.01 -11.20 19.39
C HIS A 255 29.27 -10.27 18.18
N PHE A 256 30.34 -9.49 18.21
CA PHE A 256 30.75 -8.66 17.06
C PHE A 256 31.61 -9.45 16.07
N PHE A 257 31.88 -8.88 14.90
CA PHE A 257 32.83 -9.46 13.95
C PHE A 257 34.27 -9.32 14.47
N ARG A 258 34.70 -10.27 15.32
CA ARG A 258 35.98 -10.20 16.02
C ARG A 258 37.19 -10.33 15.07
N PRO A 259 38.25 -9.52 15.23
CA PRO A 259 39.52 -9.70 14.52
C PRO A 259 40.14 -11.08 14.71
N ALA A 260 40.89 -11.55 13.70
CA ALA A 260 41.55 -12.87 13.75
C ALA A 260 42.55 -12.98 14.91
N GLU A 261 43.32 -11.92 15.18
CA GLU A 261 44.29 -11.87 16.27
C GLU A 261 43.63 -12.06 17.64
N GLU A 262 42.48 -11.41 17.87
CA GLU A 262 41.74 -11.57 19.11
C GLU A 262 41.14 -12.97 19.25
N MET A 263 40.64 -13.58 18.16
CA MET A 263 40.17 -14.98 18.18
C MET A 263 41.32 -15.94 18.53
N ARG A 264 42.51 -15.74 17.97
CA ARG A 264 43.70 -16.54 18.26
C ARG A 264 44.15 -16.39 19.71
N ALA A 265 44.09 -15.18 20.26
CA ALA A 265 44.38 -14.95 21.67
C ALA A 265 43.36 -15.63 22.59
N LEU A 266 42.07 -15.59 22.22
CA LEU A 266 40.98 -16.18 22.98
C LEU A 266 41.04 -17.72 23.03
N PHE A 267 41.54 -18.36 21.97
CA PHE A 267 41.67 -19.82 21.85
C PHE A 267 43.13 -20.29 21.85
N ALA A 268 44.03 -19.57 22.52
CA ALA A 268 45.45 -19.89 22.56
C ALA A 268 45.75 -21.28 23.18
N ASP A 269 44.84 -21.79 24.01
CA ASP A 269 44.86 -23.13 24.61
C ASP A 269 44.34 -24.23 23.66
N LEU A 270 43.53 -23.89 22.65
CA LEU A 270 42.96 -24.80 21.65
C LEU A 270 43.24 -24.30 20.22
N PRO A 271 44.52 -24.20 19.80
CA PRO A 271 44.88 -23.61 18.51
C PRO A 271 44.28 -24.36 17.31
N GLU A 272 44.10 -25.67 17.43
CA GLU A 272 43.48 -26.54 16.41
C GLU A 272 42.03 -26.15 16.07
N ALA A 273 41.29 -25.59 17.03
CA ALA A 273 39.92 -25.13 16.80
C ALA A 273 39.89 -23.93 15.83
N CYS A 274 40.88 -23.04 15.91
CA CYS A 274 41.06 -21.95 14.96
C CYS A 274 41.61 -22.45 13.61
N ASP A 275 42.60 -23.36 13.62
CA ASP A 275 43.20 -23.90 12.38
C ASP A 275 42.16 -24.64 11.51
N ASN A 276 41.25 -25.37 12.14
CA ASN A 276 40.17 -26.07 11.46
C ASN A 276 39.21 -25.13 10.72
N THR A 277 39.12 -23.85 11.09
CA THR A 277 38.31 -22.88 10.33
C THR A 277 38.83 -22.71 8.90
N VAL A 278 40.15 -22.67 8.74
CA VAL A 278 40.81 -22.58 7.42
C VAL A 278 40.67 -23.88 6.65
N VAL A 279 40.73 -25.03 7.33
CA VAL A 279 40.51 -26.35 6.72
C VAL A 279 39.10 -26.46 6.16
N ILE A 280 38.08 -26.07 6.93
CA ILE A 280 36.68 -26.07 6.47
C ILE A 280 36.52 -25.11 5.29
N ALA A 281 37.08 -23.89 5.37
CA ALA A 281 37.02 -22.93 4.27
C ALA A 281 37.61 -23.52 2.96
N ARG A 282 38.73 -24.25 3.03
CA ARG A 282 39.32 -24.94 1.87
C ARG A 282 38.47 -26.08 1.34
N ARG A 283 37.68 -26.74 2.20
CA ARG A 283 36.75 -27.81 1.81
C ARG A 283 35.50 -27.28 1.12
N CYS A 284 35.10 -26.02 1.39
CA CYS A 284 33.88 -25.41 0.87
C CYS A 284 34.13 -24.58 -0.41
N ALA A 285 34.26 -25.24 -1.56
CA ALA A 285 34.62 -24.59 -2.83
C ALA A 285 33.42 -24.17 -3.70
N PHE A 286 32.20 -24.60 -3.37
CA PHE A 286 31.02 -24.33 -4.19
C PHE A 286 30.42 -22.95 -3.90
N ILE A 287 30.04 -22.22 -4.96
CA ILE A 287 29.32 -20.96 -4.87
C ILE A 287 28.06 -20.99 -5.75
N PRO A 288 26.91 -20.46 -5.28
CA PRO A 288 25.77 -20.19 -6.14
C PRO A 288 26.14 -19.20 -7.26
N GLN A 289 25.76 -19.51 -8.49
CA GLN A 289 26.06 -18.68 -9.66
C GLN A 289 24.78 -18.21 -10.35
N ALA A 290 24.89 -17.06 -11.02
CA ALA A 290 23.82 -16.57 -11.90
C ALA A 290 23.59 -17.55 -13.06
N ARG A 291 22.32 -17.78 -13.40
CA ARG A 291 21.91 -18.68 -14.47
C ARG A 291 21.33 -17.89 -15.65
N LYS A 292 21.42 -18.48 -16.84
CA LYS A 292 20.63 -17.99 -17.98
C LYS A 292 19.14 -18.19 -17.69
N PRO A 293 18.24 -17.34 -18.22
CA PRO A 293 16.81 -17.50 -18.04
C PRO A 293 16.33 -18.90 -18.45
N ILE A 294 15.56 -19.53 -17.58
CA ILE A 294 14.97 -20.85 -17.72
C ILE A 294 13.49 -20.63 -18.05
N LEU A 295 13.14 -20.80 -19.32
CA LEU A 295 11.75 -20.65 -19.75
C LEU A 295 10.92 -21.86 -19.31
N PRO A 296 9.79 -21.67 -18.62
CA PRO A 296 8.86 -22.75 -18.35
C PRO A 296 8.27 -23.30 -19.65
N ALA A 297 8.09 -24.62 -19.71
CA ALA A 297 7.47 -25.27 -20.87
C ALA A 297 5.95 -25.08 -20.86
N PHE A 298 5.37 -24.75 -22.02
CA PHE A 298 3.92 -24.71 -22.16
C PHE A 298 3.36 -26.14 -22.33
N PRO A 299 2.37 -26.57 -21.54
CA PRO A 299 1.83 -27.92 -21.65
C PRO A 299 1.05 -28.09 -22.96
N LEU A 300 1.64 -28.81 -23.92
CA LEU A 300 1.04 -29.13 -25.22
C LEU A 300 0.72 -30.63 -25.36
N PRO A 301 -0.29 -30.99 -26.17
CA PRO A 301 -0.52 -32.38 -26.57
C PRO A 301 0.72 -33.00 -27.22
N ALA A 302 0.90 -34.32 -27.04
CA ALA A 302 2.06 -35.03 -27.60
C ALA A 302 2.18 -34.84 -29.12
N GLY A 303 3.36 -34.38 -29.57
CA GLY A 303 3.67 -34.17 -30.99
C GLY A 303 3.44 -32.75 -31.52
N GLN A 304 2.94 -31.82 -30.70
CA GLN A 304 2.90 -30.39 -31.04
C GLN A 304 4.10 -29.66 -30.42
N ASP A 305 4.70 -28.76 -31.19
CA ASP A 305 5.75 -27.85 -30.74
C ASP A 305 5.19 -26.45 -30.42
N GLU A 306 5.87 -25.72 -29.54
CA GLU A 306 5.43 -24.37 -29.11
C GLU A 306 5.38 -23.35 -30.26
N VAL A 307 6.22 -23.52 -31.28
CA VAL A 307 6.28 -22.59 -32.41
C VAL A 307 5.05 -22.75 -33.31
N SER A 308 4.68 -23.98 -33.66
CA SER A 308 3.48 -24.25 -34.46
C SER A 308 2.22 -23.86 -33.71
N ALA A 309 2.14 -24.15 -32.41
CA ALA A 309 1.03 -23.73 -31.55
C ALA A 309 0.88 -22.19 -31.49
N LEU A 310 1.98 -21.45 -31.30
CA LEU A 310 1.96 -19.98 -31.29
C LEU A 310 1.48 -19.41 -32.63
N ARG A 311 2.04 -19.87 -33.76
CA ARG A 311 1.64 -19.37 -35.08
C ARG A 311 0.16 -19.62 -35.37
N ALA A 312 -0.34 -20.81 -35.04
CA ALA A 312 -1.75 -21.15 -35.21
C ALA A 312 -2.66 -20.26 -34.35
N ALA A 313 -2.33 -20.10 -33.06
CA ALA A 313 -3.08 -19.27 -32.14
C ALA A 313 -3.09 -17.79 -32.56
N ALA A 314 -1.95 -17.23 -32.96
CA ALA A 314 -1.82 -15.84 -33.36
C ALA A 314 -2.58 -15.54 -34.66
N ARG A 315 -2.50 -16.42 -35.67
CA ARG A 315 -3.26 -16.27 -36.93
C ARG A 315 -4.77 -16.37 -36.70
N GLY A 316 -5.22 -17.33 -35.89
CA GLY A 316 -6.64 -17.47 -35.53
C GLY A 316 -7.15 -16.28 -34.72
N GLY A 317 -6.34 -15.76 -33.79
CA GLY A 317 -6.62 -14.56 -33.01
C GLY A 317 -6.76 -13.31 -33.88
N LEU A 318 -5.85 -13.11 -34.84
CA LEU A 318 -5.93 -11.99 -35.77
C LEU A 318 -7.19 -12.07 -36.65
N ALA A 319 -7.53 -13.26 -37.15
CA ALA A 319 -8.77 -13.47 -37.89
C ALA A 319 -10.02 -13.11 -37.07
N SER A 320 -10.01 -13.45 -35.77
CA SER A 320 -11.10 -13.10 -34.84
C SER A 320 -11.20 -11.59 -34.61
N ARG A 321 -10.07 -10.88 -34.49
CA ARG A 321 -10.04 -9.41 -34.39
C ARG A 321 -10.57 -8.75 -35.66
N HIS A 322 -10.18 -9.25 -36.84
CA HIS A 322 -10.68 -8.75 -38.13
C HIS A 322 -12.17 -9.01 -38.35
N ALA A 323 -12.74 -10.07 -37.76
CA ALA A 323 -14.18 -10.32 -37.78
C ALA A 323 -14.98 -9.43 -36.82
N GLY A 324 -14.30 -8.67 -35.95
CA GLY A 324 -14.93 -7.79 -34.96
C GLY A 324 -15.53 -6.51 -35.56
N PRO A 325 -16.35 -5.78 -34.79
CA PRO A 325 -17.09 -4.60 -35.28
C PRO A 325 -16.20 -3.52 -35.89
N ALA A 326 -14.99 -3.34 -35.36
CA ALA A 326 -14.03 -2.33 -35.82
C ALA A 326 -13.51 -2.56 -37.25
N PHE A 327 -13.51 -3.81 -37.73
CA PHE A 327 -12.97 -4.21 -39.02
C PHE A 327 -14.02 -4.88 -39.94
N ALA A 328 -15.28 -4.97 -39.50
CA ALA A 328 -16.35 -5.65 -40.22
C ALA A 328 -16.59 -5.12 -41.64
N ALA A 329 -16.21 -3.87 -41.91
CA ALA A 329 -16.30 -3.21 -43.22
C ALA A 329 -14.92 -2.82 -43.81
N ALA A 330 -13.82 -3.36 -43.29
CA ALA A 330 -12.47 -3.01 -43.74
C ALA A 330 -12.05 -3.82 -44.98
N ASP A 331 -11.49 -3.12 -45.98
CA ASP A 331 -10.95 -3.73 -47.20
C ASP A 331 -9.59 -4.42 -46.95
N ASP A 332 -9.19 -5.33 -47.85
CA ASP A 332 -7.95 -6.10 -47.70
C ASP A 332 -6.68 -5.21 -47.65
N GLU A 333 -6.71 -4.02 -48.27
CA GLU A 333 -5.61 -3.04 -48.16
C GLU A 333 -5.38 -2.54 -46.73
N VAL A 334 -6.44 -2.43 -45.92
CA VAL A 334 -6.36 -2.03 -44.52
C VAL A 334 -5.88 -3.19 -43.64
N LEU A 335 -6.24 -4.43 -44.01
CA LEU A 335 -5.87 -5.64 -43.26
C LEU A 335 -4.46 -6.16 -43.58
N ARG A 336 -3.93 -5.88 -44.77
CA ARG A 336 -2.60 -6.33 -45.23
C ARG A 336 -1.46 -5.94 -44.27
N PRO A 337 -1.35 -4.67 -43.79
CA PRO A 337 -0.31 -4.28 -42.84
C PRO A 337 -0.32 -5.11 -41.54
N TYR A 338 -1.48 -5.52 -41.05
CA TYR A 338 -1.59 -6.37 -39.85
C TYR A 338 -1.02 -7.76 -40.09
N ARG A 339 -1.31 -8.38 -41.25
CA ARG A 339 -0.79 -9.70 -41.60
C ARG A 339 0.73 -9.67 -41.78
N GLU A 340 1.25 -8.66 -42.47
CA GLU A 340 2.69 -8.48 -42.67
C GLU A 340 3.42 -8.26 -41.33
N ARG A 341 2.85 -7.41 -40.46
CA ARG A 341 3.39 -7.17 -39.12
C ARG A 341 3.35 -8.41 -38.25
N LEU A 342 2.26 -9.19 -38.30
CA LEU A 342 2.11 -10.43 -37.54
C LEU A 342 3.21 -11.43 -37.89
N GLU A 343 3.46 -11.69 -39.18
CA GLU A 343 4.48 -12.67 -39.59
C GLU A 343 5.89 -12.21 -39.24
N PHE A 344 6.20 -10.91 -39.40
CA PHE A 344 7.48 -10.35 -38.95
C PHE A 344 7.70 -10.55 -37.45
N GLU A 345 6.70 -10.24 -36.61
CA GLU A 345 6.79 -10.41 -35.17
C GLU A 345 6.92 -11.89 -34.78
N LEU A 346 6.14 -12.79 -35.40
CA LEU A 346 6.23 -14.23 -35.17
C LEU A 346 7.63 -14.76 -35.48
N ASP A 347 8.22 -14.36 -36.61
CA ASP A 347 9.58 -14.76 -36.98
C ASP A 347 10.61 -14.29 -35.95
N MET A 348 10.46 -13.08 -35.41
CA MET A 348 11.34 -12.55 -34.37
C MET A 348 11.16 -13.25 -33.02
N ILE A 349 9.93 -13.55 -32.61
CA ILE A 349 9.63 -14.29 -31.36
C ILE A 349 10.22 -15.71 -31.43
N VAL A 350 10.09 -16.37 -32.58
CA VAL A 350 10.67 -17.70 -32.80
C VAL A 350 12.20 -17.65 -32.78
N LYS A 351 12.81 -16.69 -33.46
CA LYS A 351 14.27 -16.52 -33.50
C LYS A 351 14.88 -16.26 -32.11
N THR A 352 14.14 -15.57 -31.25
CA THR A 352 14.57 -15.25 -29.87
C THR A 352 14.23 -16.34 -28.84
N GLY A 353 13.44 -17.35 -29.21
CA GLY A 353 13.10 -18.49 -28.35
C GLY A 353 11.99 -18.20 -27.33
N PHE A 354 11.15 -17.18 -27.54
CA PHE A 354 10.11 -16.77 -26.58
C PHE A 354 8.71 -17.31 -26.91
N ALA A 355 8.59 -18.35 -27.73
CA ALA A 355 7.30 -18.87 -28.15
C ALA A 355 6.45 -19.40 -26.97
N GLY A 356 7.01 -20.27 -26.12
CA GLY A 356 6.35 -20.76 -24.92
C GLY A 356 5.95 -19.65 -23.95
N TYR A 357 6.77 -18.60 -23.81
CA TYR A 357 6.46 -17.46 -22.95
C TYR A 357 5.18 -16.72 -23.39
N PHE A 358 5.03 -16.45 -24.69
CA PHE A 358 3.80 -15.84 -25.23
C PHE A 358 2.58 -16.73 -25.03
N LEU A 359 2.73 -18.04 -25.20
CA LEU A 359 1.63 -19.01 -24.98
C LEU A 359 1.19 -19.03 -23.52
N ILE A 360 2.13 -19.02 -22.57
CA ILE A 360 1.84 -18.98 -21.13
C ILE A 360 1.08 -17.70 -20.78
N VAL A 361 1.57 -16.55 -21.25
CA VAL A 361 0.92 -15.25 -20.97
C VAL A 361 -0.47 -15.18 -21.59
N ALA A 362 -0.62 -15.60 -22.85
CA ALA A 362 -1.93 -15.65 -23.50
C ALA A 362 -2.92 -16.55 -22.74
N ASP A 363 -2.45 -17.70 -22.24
CA ASP A 363 -3.30 -18.70 -21.63
C ASP A 363 -4.01 -18.20 -20.36
N PHE A 364 -3.28 -17.66 -19.38
CA PHE A 364 -3.91 -17.22 -18.14
C PHE A 364 -4.70 -15.91 -18.32
N ILE A 365 -4.33 -15.04 -19.27
CA ILE A 365 -5.14 -13.85 -19.61
C ILE A 365 -6.47 -14.27 -20.26
N GLN A 366 -6.42 -15.16 -21.25
CA GLN A 366 -7.62 -15.64 -21.91
C GLN A 366 -8.51 -16.44 -20.95
N TRP A 367 -7.92 -17.21 -20.04
CA TRP A 367 -8.65 -17.87 -18.97
C TRP A 367 -9.35 -16.84 -18.06
N ALA A 368 -8.64 -15.81 -17.61
CA ALA A 368 -9.22 -14.76 -16.77
C ALA A 368 -10.40 -14.07 -17.47
N LYS A 369 -10.24 -13.68 -18.74
CA LYS A 369 -11.32 -13.10 -19.55
C LYS A 369 -12.53 -14.02 -19.69
N ARG A 370 -12.32 -15.34 -19.86
CA ARG A 370 -13.41 -16.35 -19.91
C ARG A 370 -14.10 -16.59 -18.57
N GLN A 371 -13.51 -16.15 -17.45
CA GLN A 371 -14.12 -16.23 -16.11
C GLN A 371 -14.68 -14.88 -15.66
N ASP A 372 -14.87 -13.96 -16.60
CA ASP A 372 -15.33 -12.59 -16.37
C ASP A 372 -14.46 -11.84 -15.35
N ILE A 373 -13.15 -12.13 -15.32
CA ILE A 373 -12.18 -11.40 -14.52
C ILE A 373 -11.64 -10.25 -15.37
N PRO A 374 -11.85 -8.97 -14.96
CA PRO A 374 -11.32 -7.83 -15.68
C PRO A 374 -9.79 -7.86 -15.75
N VAL A 375 -9.28 -7.72 -16.98
CA VAL A 375 -7.87 -7.58 -17.29
C VAL A 375 -7.65 -6.21 -17.92
N GLY A 376 -6.59 -5.52 -17.53
CA GLY A 376 -6.21 -4.25 -18.11
C GLY A 376 -5.77 -4.40 -19.56
N PRO A 377 -5.80 -3.31 -20.34
CA PRO A 377 -5.55 -3.35 -21.79
C PRO A 377 -4.09 -3.67 -22.19
N GLY A 378 -3.22 -3.92 -21.21
CA GLY A 378 -1.78 -4.11 -21.36
C GLY A 378 -0.99 -3.03 -20.63
N ARG A 379 0.24 -3.31 -20.23
CA ARG A 379 1.13 -2.35 -19.61
C ARG A 379 2.56 -2.49 -20.15
N GLY A 380 3.27 -1.36 -20.20
CA GLY A 380 4.65 -1.33 -20.66
C GLY A 380 4.73 -1.37 -22.19
N SER A 381 5.81 -1.93 -22.73
CA SER A 381 5.99 -2.04 -24.17
C SER A 381 5.16 -3.15 -24.83
N GLY A 382 4.58 -4.08 -24.07
CA GLY A 382 3.82 -5.21 -24.63
C GLY A 382 2.67 -4.79 -25.54
N ALA A 383 2.09 -3.61 -25.31
CA ALA A 383 1.03 -3.02 -26.14
C ALA A 383 1.48 -2.67 -27.57
N GLY A 384 2.78 -2.68 -27.87
CA GLY A 384 3.32 -2.45 -29.22
C GLY A 384 3.36 -3.69 -30.13
N SER A 385 2.89 -4.86 -29.68
CA SER A 385 2.93 -6.10 -30.46
C SER A 385 1.56 -6.46 -31.05
N VAL A 386 1.52 -6.68 -32.37
CA VAL A 386 0.36 -7.26 -33.07
C VAL A 386 0.12 -8.70 -32.62
N VAL A 387 1.17 -9.48 -32.36
CA VAL A 387 1.03 -10.85 -31.83
C VAL A 387 0.36 -10.84 -30.45
N ALA A 388 0.76 -9.93 -29.54
CA ALA A 388 0.13 -9.79 -28.23
C ALA A 388 -1.36 -9.37 -28.35
N TRP A 389 -1.66 -8.43 -29.24
CA TRP A 389 -3.04 -7.98 -29.49
C TRP A 389 -3.93 -9.08 -30.10
N ALA A 390 -3.39 -9.84 -31.05
CA ALA A 390 -4.06 -10.97 -31.69
C ALA A 390 -4.35 -12.10 -30.68
N LEU A 391 -3.42 -12.38 -29.77
CA LEU A 391 -3.60 -13.36 -28.70
C LEU A 391 -4.45 -12.84 -27.52
N THR A 392 -4.99 -11.62 -27.61
CA THR A 392 -5.77 -10.94 -26.56
C THR A 392 -5.01 -10.67 -25.27
N ILE A 393 -3.67 -10.75 -25.31
CA ILE A 393 -2.78 -10.33 -24.22
C ILE A 393 -2.94 -8.83 -23.97
N THR A 394 -3.07 -8.06 -25.05
CA THR A 394 -3.34 -6.62 -25.02
C THR A 394 -4.64 -6.31 -25.75
N ASP A 395 -5.29 -5.21 -25.39
CA ASP A 395 -6.58 -4.80 -25.96
C ASP A 395 -6.49 -3.52 -26.80
N LEU A 396 -5.31 -2.90 -26.85
CA LEU A 396 -5.07 -1.72 -27.67
C LEU A 396 -4.50 -2.11 -29.04
N ASP A 397 -5.04 -1.52 -30.10
CA ASP A 397 -4.56 -1.70 -31.48
C ASP A 397 -3.21 -0.98 -31.68
N PRO A 398 -2.09 -1.71 -31.88
CA PRO A 398 -0.78 -1.11 -31.98
C PRO A 398 -0.58 -0.29 -33.25
N LEU A 399 -1.21 -0.67 -34.37
CA LEU A 399 -1.01 0.02 -35.65
C LEU A 399 -1.78 1.34 -35.69
N ARG A 400 -3.01 1.38 -35.15
CA ARG A 400 -3.80 2.61 -35.03
C ARG A 400 -3.07 3.72 -34.29
N PHE A 401 -2.36 3.39 -33.22
CA PHE A 401 -1.67 4.37 -32.37
C PHE A 401 -0.16 4.47 -32.64
N GLY A 402 0.35 3.83 -33.70
CA GLY A 402 1.77 3.89 -34.06
C GLY A 402 2.72 3.36 -32.97
N LEU A 403 2.32 2.28 -32.29
CA LEU A 403 3.10 1.64 -31.25
C LEU A 403 4.15 0.68 -31.88
N LEU A 404 5.35 0.64 -31.31
CA LEU A 404 6.49 -0.06 -31.92
C LEU A 404 6.84 -1.36 -31.18
N PHE A 405 6.80 -2.49 -31.91
CA PHE A 405 7.24 -3.81 -31.44
C PHE A 405 8.72 -3.84 -31.03
N GLU A 406 9.59 -3.13 -31.73
CA GLU A 406 11.04 -3.17 -31.52
C GLU A 406 11.44 -2.57 -30.18
N ARG A 407 10.56 -1.75 -29.59
CA ARG A 407 10.69 -1.25 -28.22
C ARG A 407 10.31 -2.30 -27.17
N PHE A 408 9.52 -3.30 -27.56
CA PHE A 408 9.19 -4.46 -26.74
C PHE A 408 10.26 -5.54 -26.86
N LEU A 409 10.52 -5.99 -28.09
CA LEU A 409 11.48 -7.03 -28.39
C LEU A 409 12.44 -6.55 -29.48
N ASN A 410 13.69 -6.31 -29.09
CA ASN A 410 14.71 -5.82 -30.01
C ASN A 410 15.50 -7.00 -30.62
N PRO A 411 15.48 -7.19 -31.95
CA PRO A 411 16.17 -8.31 -32.58
C PRO A 411 17.71 -8.21 -32.52
N GLU A 412 18.26 -7.00 -32.37
CA GLU A 412 19.70 -6.76 -32.25
C GLU A 412 20.21 -6.99 -30.82
N ARG A 413 19.29 -7.18 -29.85
CA ARG A 413 19.61 -7.48 -28.46
C ARG A 413 18.58 -8.44 -27.87
N VAL A 414 18.94 -9.72 -27.80
CA VAL A 414 18.11 -10.73 -27.12
C VAL A 414 18.09 -10.43 -25.61
N SER A 415 16.99 -9.85 -25.14
CA SER A 415 16.67 -9.73 -23.73
C SER A 415 15.27 -10.28 -23.47
N MET A 416 15.05 -10.73 -22.24
CA MET A 416 13.76 -11.25 -21.82
C MET A 416 12.66 -10.18 -21.99
N PRO A 417 11.56 -10.49 -22.71
CA PRO A 417 10.38 -9.63 -22.73
C PRO A 417 9.69 -9.66 -21.38
N ASP A 418 9.18 -8.52 -20.93
CA ASP A 418 8.48 -8.37 -19.65
C ASP A 418 7.03 -7.93 -19.92
N PHE A 419 6.06 -8.76 -19.54
CA PHE A 419 4.64 -8.43 -19.62
C PHE A 419 4.15 -8.09 -18.22
N ASP A 420 4.00 -6.80 -17.94
CA ASP A 420 3.24 -6.31 -16.80
C ASP A 420 1.74 -6.47 -17.10
N ILE A 421 1.00 -7.18 -16.26
CA ILE A 421 -0.43 -7.43 -16.48
C ILE A 421 -1.23 -6.96 -15.28
N ASP A 422 -2.19 -6.08 -15.56
CA ASP A 422 -3.10 -5.54 -14.56
C ASP A 422 -4.36 -6.43 -14.51
N PHE A 423 -4.69 -6.96 -13.34
CA PHE A 423 -5.94 -7.66 -13.04
C PHE A 423 -6.78 -6.83 -12.08
N CYS A 424 -8.09 -7.06 -12.01
CA CYS A 424 -8.88 -6.51 -10.91
C CYS A 424 -8.32 -6.99 -9.56
N GLN A 425 -8.36 -6.11 -8.56
CA GLN A 425 -7.73 -6.36 -7.26
C GLN A 425 -8.38 -7.57 -6.54
N ASP A 426 -9.71 -7.69 -6.62
CA ASP A 426 -10.48 -8.63 -5.81
C ASP A 426 -10.38 -10.07 -6.30
N ARG A 427 -10.24 -10.29 -7.62
CA ARG A 427 -10.24 -11.63 -8.24
C ARG A 427 -8.88 -12.05 -8.81
N ARG A 428 -7.82 -11.26 -8.56
CA ARG A 428 -6.44 -11.59 -8.98
C ARG A 428 -5.99 -12.96 -8.48
N ASP A 429 -6.31 -13.30 -7.23
CA ASP A 429 -5.87 -14.55 -6.61
C ASP A 429 -6.47 -15.80 -7.29
N GLU A 430 -7.62 -15.68 -7.96
CA GLU A 430 -8.19 -16.75 -8.78
C GLU A 430 -7.29 -17.10 -9.97
N VAL A 431 -6.70 -16.09 -10.62
CA VAL A 431 -5.76 -16.28 -11.74
C VAL A 431 -4.47 -16.93 -11.26
N ILE A 432 -3.96 -16.51 -10.10
CA ILE A 432 -2.77 -17.11 -9.49
C ILE A 432 -3.02 -18.59 -9.17
N ARG A 433 -4.19 -18.92 -8.60
CA ARG A 433 -4.58 -20.31 -8.34
C ARG A 433 -4.70 -21.13 -9.62
N TYR A 434 -5.26 -20.58 -10.70
CA TYR A 434 -5.31 -21.23 -12.01
C TYR A 434 -3.91 -21.58 -12.53
N VAL A 435 -2.98 -20.61 -12.52
CA VAL A 435 -1.59 -20.82 -12.93
C VAL A 435 -0.94 -21.90 -12.06
N GLN A 436 -1.14 -21.86 -10.74
CA GLN A 436 -0.61 -22.87 -9.84
C GLN A 436 -1.17 -24.27 -10.11
N GLN A 437 -2.46 -24.40 -10.41
CA GLN A 437 -3.09 -25.68 -10.75
C GLN A 437 -2.60 -26.22 -12.09
N LYS A 438 -2.41 -25.34 -13.09
CA LYS A 438 -2.02 -25.74 -14.44
C LYS A 438 -0.54 -26.10 -14.57
N TYR A 439 0.35 -25.32 -13.96
CA TYR A 439 1.81 -25.48 -14.10
C TYR A 439 2.43 -26.28 -12.94
N GLY A 440 1.70 -26.51 -11.85
CA GLY A 440 2.13 -27.33 -10.70
C GLY A 440 2.40 -26.51 -9.45
N ARG A 441 1.91 -27.01 -8.30
CA ARG A 441 1.99 -26.31 -7.00
C ARG A 441 3.43 -26.15 -6.48
N ASP A 442 4.32 -27.05 -6.89
CA ASP A 442 5.74 -27.07 -6.57
C ASP A 442 6.60 -26.28 -7.57
N ARG A 443 6.02 -25.83 -8.69
CA ARG A 443 6.69 -25.07 -9.76
C ARG A 443 6.33 -23.59 -9.80
N VAL A 444 5.29 -23.18 -9.09
CA VAL A 444 4.78 -21.81 -9.05
C VAL A 444 4.89 -21.25 -7.64
N ALA A 445 5.57 -20.10 -7.50
CA ALA A 445 5.72 -19.39 -6.23
C ALA A 445 5.59 -17.87 -6.43
N GLN A 446 5.22 -17.16 -5.36
CA GLN A 446 5.32 -15.71 -5.33
C GLN A 446 6.75 -15.27 -5.00
N ILE A 447 7.09 -14.02 -5.26
CA ILE A 447 8.42 -13.47 -4.96
C ILE A 447 8.41 -12.84 -3.56
N ILE A 448 9.45 -13.02 -2.75
CA ILE A 448 9.58 -12.32 -1.46
C ILE A 448 9.98 -10.86 -1.63
N THR A 449 9.59 -10.07 -0.64
CA THR A 449 10.04 -8.71 -0.40
C THR A 449 10.44 -8.57 1.05
N PHE A 450 11.43 -7.70 1.31
CA PHE A 450 11.90 -7.45 2.66
C PHE A 450 11.52 -6.04 3.08
N GLY A 451 10.74 -5.93 4.16
CA GLY A 451 10.42 -4.65 4.76
C GLY A 451 11.66 -4.07 5.44
N LYS A 452 12.18 -2.95 4.93
CA LYS A 452 13.34 -2.25 5.53
C LYS A 452 12.90 -1.28 6.61
N LEU A 453 13.74 -1.11 7.63
CA LEU A 453 13.63 -0.02 8.61
C LEU A 453 13.94 1.33 7.94
N GLN A 454 12.90 1.97 7.40
CA GLN A 454 12.99 3.32 6.81
C GLN A 454 13.02 4.41 7.90
N ALA A 455 13.64 5.56 7.62
CA ALA A 455 13.84 6.68 8.56
C ALA A 455 12.66 6.96 9.52
N ARG A 456 11.44 7.11 9.01
CA ARG A 456 10.26 7.39 9.86
C ARG A 456 9.80 6.19 10.68
N ALA A 457 9.92 4.97 10.12
CA ALA A 457 9.50 3.75 10.79
C ALA A 457 10.48 3.38 11.91
N VAL A 458 11.79 3.46 11.63
CA VAL A 458 12.84 3.16 12.61
C VAL A 458 12.77 4.11 13.81
N LEU A 459 12.49 5.41 13.62
CA LEU A 459 12.28 6.34 14.73
C LEU A 459 11.11 5.93 15.62
N ARG A 460 10.01 5.45 15.03
CA ARG A 460 8.84 4.99 15.79
C ARG A 460 9.11 3.69 16.54
N ASP A 461 9.75 2.73 15.88
CA ASP A 461 10.07 1.44 16.49
C ASP A 461 11.09 1.60 17.62
N VAL A 462 12.16 2.39 17.41
CA VAL A 462 13.17 2.69 18.44
C VAL A 462 12.56 3.48 19.59
N GLY A 463 11.77 4.52 19.31
CA GLY A 463 11.10 5.31 20.35
C GLY A 463 10.17 4.47 21.23
N ARG A 464 9.50 3.47 20.64
CA ARG A 464 8.67 2.51 21.39
C ARG A 464 9.48 1.63 22.32
N VAL A 465 10.60 1.05 21.88
CA VAL A 465 11.42 0.16 22.72
C VAL A 465 12.20 0.91 23.80
N LEU A 466 12.49 2.20 23.56
CA LEU A 466 13.03 3.13 24.57
C LEU A 466 11.95 3.68 25.52
N ALA A 467 10.70 3.21 25.41
CA ALA A 467 9.56 3.64 26.23
C ALA A 467 9.25 5.16 26.17
N MET A 468 9.54 5.81 25.04
CA MET A 468 9.22 7.22 24.83
C MET A 468 7.72 7.43 24.52
N PRO A 469 7.11 8.55 24.93
CA PRO A 469 5.71 8.85 24.61
C PRO A 469 5.46 8.91 23.10
N TYR A 470 4.44 8.18 22.62
CA TYR A 470 4.10 8.09 21.18
C TYR A 470 3.94 9.46 20.50
N GLY A 471 3.28 10.42 21.18
CA GLY A 471 3.06 11.77 20.64
C GLY A 471 4.36 12.58 20.41
N GLN A 472 5.39 12.35 21.23
CA GLN A 472 6.71 12.97 21.05
C GLN A 472 7.43 12.33 19.86
N VAL A 473 7.44 11.00 19.79
CA VAL A 473 8.09 10.24 18.72
C VAL A 473 7.45 10.51 17.35
N ASP A 474 6.12 10.54 17.27
CA ASP A 474 5.41 10.83 16.03
C ASP A 474 5.67 12.26 15.53
N ARG A 475 5.84 13.23 16.44
CA ARG A 475 6.24 14.60 16.09
C ARG A 475 7.63 14.62 15.46
N ILE A 476 8.61 13.94 16.05
CA ILE A 476 9.98 13.83 15.52
C ILE A 476 9.98 13.12 14.17
N ALA A 477 9.28 11.99 14.04
CA ALA A 477 9.18 11.25 12.79
C ALA A 477 8.55 12.08 11.64
N LYS A 478 7.60 12.97 11.95
CA LYS A 478 6.97 13.86 10.96
C LYS A 478 7.90 14.96 10.44
N LEU A 479 8.97 15.32 11.17
CA LEU A 479 9.98 16.29 10.72
C LEU A 479 10.84 15.73 9.57
N VAL A 480 11.03 14.41 9.50
CA VAL A 480 11.76 13.77 8.39
C VAL A 480 10.99 13.99 7.08
N PRO A 481 11.58 14.57 6.03
CA PRO A 481 10.90 14.79 4.75
C PRO A 481 10.36 13.48 4.14
N TYR A 482 9.14 13.54 3.58
CA TYR A 482 8.54 12.38 2.90
C TYR A 482 8.57 12.56 1.39
N ASN A 483 9.40 11.77 0.73
CA ASN A 483 9.42 11.65 -0.71
C ASN A 483 9.38 10.15 -1.08
N PRO A 484 8.23 9.62 -1.54
CA PRO A 484 8.10 8.22 -1.92
C PRO A 484 9.02 7.79 -3.07
N ALA A 485 9.30 8.69 -4.01
CA ALA A 485 10.13 8.38 -5.18
C ALA A 485 11.62 8.32 -4.82
N HIS A 486 12.05 9.19 -3.89
CA HIS A 486 13.41 9.24 -3.39
C HIS A 486 13.40 9.37 -1.85
N PRO A 487 13.29 8.24 -1.13
CA PRO A 487 13.32 8.26 0.33
C PRO A 487 14.60 8.94 0.82
N VAL A 488 14.43 9.91 1.71
CA VAL A 488 15.55 10.63 2.32
C VAL A 488 16.08 9.78 3.48
N SER A 489 17.40 9.52 3.51
CA SER A 489 18.03 8.83 4.64
C SER A 489 17.93 9.68 5.90
N LEU A 490 17.91 9.05 7.07
CA LEU A 490 17.85 9.76 8.34
C LEU A 490 19.04 10.72 8.51
N GLU A 491 20.23 10.33 8.06
CA GLU A 491 21.41 11.18 8.05
C GLU A 491 21.19 12.49 7.26
N LYS A 492 20.65 12.38 6.03
CA LYS A 492 20.34 13.54 5.19
C LYS A 492 19.20 14.37 5.78
N ALA A 493 18.23 13.73 6.43
CA ALA A 493 17.13 14.43 7.08
C ALA A 493 17.62 15.26 8.28
N ILE A 494 18.50 14.70 9.12
CA ILE A 494 19.13 15.43 10.23
C ILE A 494 19.96 16.60 9.69
N TRP A 495 20.76 16.40 8.63
CA TRP A 495 21.56 17.46 8.04
C TRP A 495 20.72 18.59 7.42
N SER A 496 19.59 18.26 6.79
CA SER A 496 18.76 19.24 6.07
C SER A 496 17.68 19.95 6.91
N GLU A 497 17.27 19.40 8.06
CA GLU A 497 16.19 19.96 8.89
C GLU A 497 16.72 20.49 10.24
N PRO A 498 16.84 21.83 10.42
CA PRO A 498 17.33 22.42 11.66
C PRO A 498 16.54 22.05 12.91
N GLN A 499 15.23 21.77 12.80
CA GLN A 499 14.43 21.36 13.96
C GLN A 499 14.83 19.98 14.50
N LEU A 500 15.27 19.07 13.63
CA LEU A 500 15.78 17.76 14.07
C LEU A 500 17.11 17.91 14.82
N GLN A 501 17.99 18.80 14.35
CA GLN A 501 19.26 19.11 15.02
C GLN A 501 19.01 19.73 16.40
N ALA A 502 18.13 20.74 16.47
CA ALA A 502 17.77 21.35 17.74
C ALA A 502 17.13 20.36 18.73
N ALA A 503 16.26 19.45 18.25
CA ALA A 503 15.67 18.42 19.09
C ALA A 503 16.72 17.41 19.61
N ARG A 504 17.71 17.04 18.78
CA ARG A 504 18.85 16.20 19.19
C ARG A 504 19.69 16.88 20.26
N ASP A 505 20.01 18.16 20.07
CA ASP A 505 20.97 18.88 20.92
C ASP A 505 20.33 19.35 22.25
N SER A 506 19.00 19.38 22.34
CA SER A 506 18.26 19.83 23.54
C SER A 506 17.74 18.71 24.44
N ASP A 507 17.58 17.48 23.93
CA ASP A 507 17.00 16.36 24.66
C ASP A 507 17.86 15.09 24.45
N GLU A 508 18.47 14.60 25.53
CA GLU A 508 19.35 13.42 25.52
C GLU A 508 18.61 12.14 25.11
N ALA A 509 17.31 12.01 25.45
CA ALA A 509 16.51 10.86 25.02
C ALA A 509 16.30 10.89 23.50
N VAL A 510 16.13 12.08 22.92
CA VAL A 510 16.06 12.27 21.45
C VAL A 510 17.41 12.02 20.79
N ALA A 511 18.52 12.43 21.42
CA ALA A 511 19.86 12.10 20.94
C ALA A 511 20.08 10.59 20.87
N ARG A 512 19.75 9.85 21.94
CA ARG A 512 19.84 8.38 21.99
C ARG A 512 18.94 7.72 20.94
N LEU A 513 17.71 8.21 20.78
CA LEU A 513 16.78 7.77 19.74
C LEU A 513 17.41 7.90 18.33
N LEU A 514 17.96 9.08 18.00
CA LEU A 514 18.52 9.36 16.68
C LEU A 514 19.79 8.54 16.41
N THR A 515 20.70 8.44 17.38
CA THR A 515 21.93 7.64 17.25
C THR A 515 21.62 6.16 17.02
N THR A 516 20.68 5.61 17.79
CA THR A 516 20.25 4.22 17.64
C THR A 516 19.54 4.01 16.29
N ALA A 517 18.63 4.91 15.92
CA ALA A 517 17.89 4.83 14.67
C ALA A 517 18.79 4.95 13.42
N LEU A 518 19.86 5.75 13.47
CA LEU A 518 20.85 5.86 12.39
C LEU A 518 21.55 4.53 12.13
N ARG A 519 21.94 3.81 13.19
CA ARG A 519 22.61 2.51 13.08
C ARG A 519 21.67 1.41 12.54
N LEU A 520 20.40 1.45 12.92
CA LEU A 520 19.40 0.46 12.49
C LEU A 520 18.77 0.76 11.11
N GLU A 521 18.96 1.96 10.56
CA GLU A 521 18.40 2.33 9.28
C GLU A 521 18.83 1.38 8.14
N GLY A 522 17.84 0.91 7.38
CA GLY A 522 18.06 0.05 6.22
C GLY A 522 18.26 -1.44 6.52
N LEU A 523 18.23 -1.87 7.79
CA LEU A 523 18.14 -3.29 8.16
C LEU A 523 16.77 -3.87 7.82
N TYR A 524 16.70 -5.21 7.70
CA TYR A 524 15.49 -5.93 7.35
C TYR A 524 14.67 -6.31 8.59
N ARG A 525 13.39 -5.94 8.59
CA ARG A 525 12.47 -6.16 9.72
C ARG A 525 11.70 -7.47 9.58
N HIS A 526 11.07 -7.69 8.43
CA HIS A 526 10.22 -8.86 8.19
C HIS A 526 10.21 -9.23 6.71
N ALA A 527 9.93 -10.50 6.45
CA ALA A 527 9.60 -11.01 5.14
C ALA A 527 8.13 -10.69 4.82
N SER A 528 7.86 -10.37 3.56
CA SER A 528 6.50 -10.18 3.04
C SER A 528 6.45 -10.64 1.60
N THR A 529 5.26 -10.98 1.13
CA THR A 529 5.10 -11.41 -0.26
C THR A 529 5.00 -10.21 -1.20
N HIS A 530 5.68 -10.26 -2.35
CA HIS A 530 5.60 -9.23 -3.37
C HIS A 530 4.15 -9.09 -3.85
N ALA A 531 3.66 -7.87 -3.89
CA ALA A 531 2.25 -7.60 -4.22
C ALA A 531 1.87 -8.06 -5.64
N ALA A 532 2.85 -8.27 -6.54
CA ALA A 532 2.59 -8.63 -7.94
C ALA A 532 3.32 -9.88 -8.46
N GLY A 533 4.46 -10.24 -7.89
CA GLY A 533 5.47 -11.02 -8.60
C GLY A 533 5.26 -12.51 -8.40
N VAL A 534 5.13 -13.24 -9.50
CA VAL A 534 4.99 -14.71 -9.55
C VAL A 534 6.10 -15.27 -10.43
N VAL A 535 6.67 -16.40 -10.05
CA VAL A 535 7.64 -17.15 -10.86
C VAL A 535 7.08 -18.52 -11.23
N ILE A 536 7.44 -18.99 -12.42
CA ILE A 536 7.06 -20.30 -12.94
C ILE A 536 8.34 -21.02 -13.37
N GLY A 537 8.64 -22.16 -12.73
CA GLY A 537 9.80 -23.00 -13.06
C GLY A 537 9.49 -24.09 -14.09
N ASP A 538 10.52 -24.59 -14.77
CA ASP A 538 10.44 -25.77 -15.65
C ASP A 538 10.36 -27.09 -14.85
N ARG A 539 10.79 -27.06 -13.60
CA ARG A 539 10.88 -28.16 -12.63
C ARG A 539 10.52 -27.65 -11.22
N PRO A 540 10.47 -28.51 -10.18
CA PRO A 540 10.18 -28.08 -8.82
C PRO A 540 11.13 -26.95 -8.35
N LEU A 541 10.57 -25.85 -7.83
CA LEU A 541 11.34 -24.64 -7.52
C LEU A 541 12.41 -24.84 -6.44
N ARG A 542 12.17 -25.76 -5.50
CA ARG A 542 13.14 -26.12 -4.44
C ARG A 542 14.48 -26.63 -4.96
N GLU A 543 14.54 -27.08 -6.22
CA GLU A 543 15.80 -27.49 -6.88
C GLU A 543 16.62 -26.30 -7.40
N LEU A 544 16.01 -25.12 -7.48
CA LEU A 544 16.59 -23.91 -8.08
C LEU A 544 16.80 -22.80 -7.03
N VAL A 545 15.80 -22.57 -6.19
CA VAL A 545 15.75 -21.48 -5.21
C VAL A 545 15.15 -21.96 -3.89
N PRO A 546 15.55 -21.37 -2.74
CA PRO A 546 14.95 -21.73 -1.47
C PRO A 546 13.54 -21.15 -1.38
N LEU A 547 12.63 -21.85 -0.69
CA LEU A 547 11.22 -21.45 -0.53
C LEU A 547 10.90 -21.06 0.92
N TYR A 548 9.95 -20.15 1.06
CA TYR A 548 9.38 -19.61 2.29
C TYR A 548 7.86 -19.78 2.23
N ARG A 549 7.21 -19.83 3.39
CA ARG A 549 5.76 -19.83 3.52
C ARG A 549 5.32 -18.64 4.36
N ASP A 550 4.54 -17.75 3.77
CA ASP A 550 3.88 -16.70 4.53
C ASP A 550 2.82 -17.36 5.44
N PRO A 551 2.80 -17.14 6.77
CA PRO A 551 1.79 -17.72 7.65
C PRO A 551 0.35 -17.40 7.25
N ARG A 552 0.13 -16.33 6.47
CA ARG A 552 -1.18 -15.89 5.98
C ARG A 552 -1.57 -16.50 4.63
N SER A 553 -0.65 -17.19 3.96
CA SER A 553 -0.84 -17.75 2.62
C SER A 553 -0.49 -19.23 2.57
N ASP A 554 -1.21 -19.99 1.76
CA ASP A 554 -0.87 -21.38 1.45
C ASP A 554 0.08 -21.51 0.25
N MET A 555 0.38 -20.40 -0.43
CA MET A 555 1.25 -20.36 -1.60
C MET A 555 2.73 -20.24 -1.20
N PRO A 556 3.63 -21.04 -1.81
CA PRO A 556 5.06 -20.87 -1.63
C PRO A 556 5.54 -19.50 -2.11
N VAL A 557 6.56 -18.97 -1.44
CA VAL A 557 7.23 -17.72 -1.78
C VAL A 557 8.72 -17.99 -1.95
N THR A 558 9.39 -17.42 -2.95
CA THR A 558 10.85 -17.57 -3.11
C THR A 558 11.58 -16.82 -2.03
N GLN A 559 12.64 -17.40 -1.44
CA GLN A 559 13.49 -16.69 -0.47
C GLN A 559 14.38 -15.61 -1.10
N PHE A 560 14.61 -15.69 -2.41
CA PHE A 560 15.28 -14.63 -3.16
C PHE A 560 14.29 -13.55 -3.57
N ASN A 561 14.67 -12.29 -3.35
CA ASN A 561 13.91 -11.14 -3.82
C ASN A 561 13.95 -11.02 -5.36
N MET A 562 13.19 -10.07 -5.90
CA MET A 562 13.04 -9.85 -7.35
C MET A 562 14.37 -9.82 -8.13
N LYS A 563 15.40 -9.15 -7.61
CA LYS A 563 16.69 -9.04 -8.30
C LYS A 563 17.40 -10.39 -8.38
N TRP A 564 17.41 -11.13 -7.27
CA TRP A 564 18.19 -12.36 -7.15
C TRP A 564 17.46 -13.57 -7.72
N VAL A 565 16.11 -13.56 -7.76
CA VAL A 565 15.33 -14.63 -8.38
C VAL A 565 15.48 -14.63 -9.91
N GLU A 566 15.55 -13.45 -10.54
CA GLU A 566 15.85 -13.32 -11.98
C GLU A 566 17.28 -13.81 -12.29
N LEU A 567 18.26 -13.44 -11.45
CA LEU A 567 19.64 -13.92 -11.58
C LEU A 567 19.77 -15.42 -11.31
N ALA A 568 18.87 -16.02 -10.51
CA ALA A 568 18.78 -17.47 -10.35
C ALA A 568 18.21 -18.19 -11.60
N GLY A 569 17.82 -17.44 -12.64
CA GLY A 569 17.35 -17.94 -13.92
C GLY A 569 15.84 -18.12 -14.00
N LEU A 570 15.07 -17.73 -12.98
CA LEU A 570 13.61 -17.84 -13.02
C LEU A 570 12.98 -16.65 -13.75
N VAL A 571 11.93 -16.94 -14.50
CA VAL A 571 11.13 -15.93 -15.19
C VAL A 571 10.07 -15.41 -14.26
N LYS A 572 10.01 -14.09 -14.16
CA LYS A 572 9.01 -13.37 -13.40
C LYS A 572 7.83 -13.00 -14.29
N PHE A 573 6.64 -13.07 -13.70
CA PHE A 573 5.39 -12.57 -14.24
C PHE A 573 4.79 -11.63 -13.21
N ASP A 574 4.38 -10.44 -13.64
CA ASP A 574 3.81 -9.43 -12.76
C ASP A 574 2.28 -9.42 -12.90
N PHE A 575 1.61 -9.98 -11.90
CA PHE A 575 0.17 -9.98 -11.72
C PHE A 575 -0.17 -8.80 -10.82
N LEU A 576 -0.49 -7.61 -11.34
CA LEU A 576 -0.82 -6.46 -10.51
C LEU A 576 -2.32 -6.42 -10.20
N GLY A 577 -2.67 -6.09 -8.96
CA GLY A 577 -4.05 -5.74 -8.60
C GLY A 577 -4.29 -4.25 -8.87
N LEU A 578 -4.99 -3.91 -9.95
CA LEU A 578 -5.36 -2.54 -10.27
C LEU A 578 -6.78 -2.25 -9.79
N LYS A 579 -6.87 -1.43 -8.73
CA LYS A 579 -8.12 -0.99 -8.13
C LYS A 579 -9.13 -0.43 -9.16
N THR A 580 -8.65 0.31 -10.15
CA THR A 580 -9.50 0.94 -11.18
C THR A 580 -10.28 -0.11 -11.99
N LEU A 581 -9.68 -1.26 -12.30
CA LEU A 581 -10.39 -2.32 -13.03
C LEU A 581 -11.56 -2.88 -12.21
N THR A 582 -11.37 -2.98 -10.88
CA THR A 582 -12.43 -3.34 -9.95
C THR A 582 -13.54 -2.29 -9.90
N VAL A 583 -13.20 -1.00 -9.96
CA VAL A 583 -14.19 0.10 -10.05
C VAL A 583 -15.00 -0.02 -11.34
N LEU A 584 -14.33 -0.26 -12.48
CA LEU A 584 -15.00 -0.47 -13.77
C LEU A 584 -15.97 -1.64 -13.70
N ALA A 585 -15.52 -2.80 -13.22
CA ALA A 585 -16.36 -3.99 -13.09
C ALA A 585 -17.56 -3.77 -12.16
N ARG A 586 -17.34 -3.17 -10.99
CA ARG A 586 -18.42 -2.86 -10.05
C ARG A 586 -19.43 -1.86 -10.62
N CYS A 587 -18.97 -0.92 -11.44
CA CYS A 587 -19.84 0.00 -12.16
C CYS A 587 -20.72 -0.75 -13.18
N LEU A 588 -20.15 -1.70 -13.92
CA LEU A 588 -20.91 -2.56 -14.84
C LEU A 588 -21.93 -3.43 -14.09
N ASP A 589 -21.58 -4.01 -12.93
CA ASP A 589 -22.53 -4.79 -12.11
C ASP A 589 -23.75 -3.94 -11.70
N LEU A 590 -23.52 -2.68 -11.31
CA LEU A 590 -24.58 -1.75 -10.93
C LEU A 590 -25.44 -1.34 -12.14
N LEU A 591 -24.84 -1.20 -13.32
CA LEU A 591 -25.56 -0.93 -14.57
C LEU A 591 -26.38 -2.14 -15.04
N ALA A 592 -25.81 -3.35 -14.94
CA ALA A 592 -26.50 -4.60 -15.25
C ALA A 592 -27.70 -4.82 -14.32
N ALA A 593 -27.61 -4.44 -13.04
CA ALA A 593 -28.74 -4.47 -12.11
C ALA A 593 -29.90 -3.53 -12.53
N ARG A 594 -29.61 -2.51 -13.35
CA ARG A 594 -30.61 -1.63 -13.99
C ARG A 594 -31.06 -2.12 -15.37
N GLY A 595 -30.54 -3.25 -15.85
CA GLY A 595 -30.81 -3.80 -17.18
C GLY A 595 -30.05 -3.10 -18.32
N ILE A 596 -28.94 -2.40 -18.01
CA ILE A 596 -28.08 -1.78 -19.01
C ILE A 596 -26.84 -2.66 -19.18
N ASP A 597 -26.66 -3.21 -20.39
CA ASP A 597 -25.47 -3.97 -20.77
C ASP A 597 -24.51 -3.07 -21.56
N LEU A 598 -23.25 -2.98 -21.11
CA LEU A 598 -22.25 -2.07 -21.67
C LEU A 598 -20.91 -2.80 -21.81
N ASP A 599 -20.41 -2.86 -23.04
CA ASP A 599 -19.10 -3.42 -23.35
C ASP A 599 -18.01 -2.34 -23.40
N LEU A 600 -17.11 -2.37 -22.42
CA LEU A 600 -16.00 -1.42 -22.31
C LEU A 600 -14.92 -1.58 -23.40
N ALA A 601 -14.84 -2.75 -24.04
CA ALA A 601 -13.83 -3.03 -25.06
C ALA A 601 -14.16 -2.36 -26.40
N ASN A 602 -15.45 -2.09 -26.64
CA ASN A 602 -15.98 -1.57 -27.90
C ASN A 602 -16.48 -0.12 -27.80
N LEU A 603 -16.04 0.64 -26.78
CA LEU A 603 -16.43 2.04 -26.65
C LEU A 603 -15.90 2.90 -27.82
N PRO A 604 -16.71 3.84 -28.34
CA PRO A 604 -16.24 4.82 -29.31
C PRO A 604 -15.20 5.74 -28.65
N PHE A 605 -14.21 6.22 -29.41
CA PHE A 605 -13.15 7.13 -28.91
C PHE A 605 -13.48 8.61 -29.07
N ASP A 606 -14.66 8.95 -29.58
CA ASP A 606 -15.13 10.29 -29.90
C ASP A 606 -16.35 10.70 -29.05
N ASP A 607 -16.53 10.11 -27.86
CA ASP A 607 -17.63 10.45 -26.95
C ASP A 607 -17.49 11.88 -26.43
N ARG A 608 -18.33 12.77 -26.96
CA ARG A 608 -18.32 14.20 -26.64
C ARG A 608 -18.54 14.48 -25.13
N PRO A 609 -19.49 13.85 -24.42
CA PRO A 609 -19.65 14.03 -22.97
C PRO A 609 -18.37 13.75 -22.17
N ALA A 610 -17.63 12.70 -22.50
CA ALA A 610 -16.37 12.37 -21.83
C ALA A 610 -15.32 13.48 -22.01
N TYR A 611 -15.12 13.99 -23.23
CA TYR A 611 -14.17 15.08 -23.49
C TYR A 611 -14.58 16.40 -22.87
N GLU A 612 -15.88 16.73 -22.87
CA GLU A 612 -16.39 17.93 -22.20
C GLU A 612 -16.16 17.87 -20.69
N LEU A 613 -16.31 16.70 -20.06
CA LEU A 613 -15.99 16.47 -18.66
C LEU A 613 -14.50 16.69 -18.39
N LEU A 614 -13.62 16.14 -19.23
CA LEU A 614 -12.17 16.33 -19.12
C LEU A 614 -11.79 17.80 -19.31
N ALA A 615 -12.36 18.49 -20.31
CA ALA A 615 -12.12 19.89 -20.60
C ALA A 615 -12.59 20.84 -19.49
N ARG A 616 -13.61 20.47 -18.69
CA ARG A 616 -13.99 21.22 -17.48
C ARG A 616 -13.07 20.95 -16.29
N GLY A 617 -12.18 19.95 -16.37
CA GLY A 617 -11.36 19.51 -15.25
C GLY A 617 -12.15 18.78 -14.16
N ASP A 618 -13.33 18.25 -14.50
CA ASP A 618 -14.25 17.55 -13.60
C ASP A 618 -13.80 16.10 -13.36
N THR A 619 -12.52 15.87 -13.05
CA THR A 619 -11.87 14.55 -13.10
C THR A 619 -11.78 13.82 -11.76
N VAL A 620 -12.57 14.21 -10.75
CA VAL A 620 -12.63 13.47 -9.47
C VAL A 620 -13.03 12.00 -9.74
N GLY A 621 -12.21 11.05 -9.31
CA GLY A 621 -12.40 9.62 -9.58
C GLY A 621 -11.94 9.13 -10.96
N VAL A 622 -11.52 10.00 -11.87
CA VAL A 622 -11.04 9.62 -13.21
C VAL A 622 -9.56 9.26 -13.14
N PHE A 623 -9.22 8.03 -13.56
CA PHE A 623 -7.89 7.46 -13.38
C PHE A 623 -6.76 8.31 -13.98
N GLN A 624 -5.61 8.40 -13.29
CA GLN A 624 -4.41 9.19 -13.63
C GLN A 624 -4.57 10.72 -13.67
N VAL A 625 -5.77 11.26 -13.81
CA VAL A 625 -5.99 12.70 -14.04
C VAL A 625 -6.69 13.45 -12.89
N GLU A 626 -6.70 12.89 -11.68
CA GLU A 626 -7.35 13.49 -10.51
C GLU A 626 -6.55 14.64 -9.85
N GLY A 627 -5.25 14.75 -10.13
CA GLY A 627 -4.37 15.73 -9.49
C GLY A 627 -4.80 17.17 -9.78
N ALA A 628 -4.72 18.05 -8.78
CA ALA A 628 -5.18 19.45 -8.92
C ALA A 628 -4.51 20.19 -10.08
N GLY A 629 -3.20 20.00 -10.28
CA GLY A 629 -2.52 20.64 -11.40
C GLY A 629 -2.69 19.92 -12.74
N VAL A 630 -3.02 18.62 -12.77
CA VAL A 630 -3.46 17.94 -14.01
C VAL A 630 -4.82 18.48 -14.44
N ARG A 631 -5.73 18.71 -13.47
CA ARG A 631 -7.03 19.36 -13.72
C ARG A 631 -6.88 20.75 -14.33
N ASP A 632 -5.97 21.57 -13.83
CA ASP A 632 -5.65 22.87 -14.42
C ASP A 632 -5.11 22.74 -15.85
N MET A 633 -4.20 21.80 -16.09
CA MET A 633 -3.70 21.49 -17.44
C MET A 633 -4.86 21.11 -18.38
N LEU A 634 -5.75 20.21 -17.96
CA LEU A 634 -6.87 19.76 -18.78
C LEU A 634 -7.83 20.90 -19.15
N LYS A 635 -8.10 21.82 -18.22
CA LYS A 635 -8.92 23.02 -18.48
C LYS A 635 -8.33 23.91 -19.57
N LYS A 636 -7.01 24.08 -19.54
CA LYS A 636 -6.28 24.88 -20.54
C LYS A 636 -6.17 24.15 -21.87
N LEU A 637 -5.90 22.85 -21.83
CA LEU A 637 -5.72 22.01 -23.00
C LEU A 637 -7.02 21.77 -23.79
N ARG A 638 -8.15 21.60 -23.07
CA ARG A 638 -9.46 21.21 -23.63
C ARG A 638 -9.32 19.99 -24.55
N PRO A 639 -9.00 18.80 -24.01
CA PRO A 639 -8.82 17.60 -24.83
C PRO A 639 -10.10 17.27 -25.60
N ASP A 640 -9.95 16.91 -26.87
CA ASP A 640 -11.06 16.61 -27.81
C ASP A 640 -10.83 15.32 -28.61
N ARG A 641 -9.71 14.63 -28.35
CA ARG A 641 -9.34 13.35 -28.96
C ARG A 641 -8.55 12.48 -27.99
N PHE A 642 -8.45 11.20 -28.31
CA PHE A 642 -7.80 10.22 -27.43
C PHE A 642 -6.30 10.48 -27.25
N GLU A 643 -5.62 10.92 -28.31
CA GLU A 643 -4.19 11.22 -28.33
C GLU A 643 -3.81 12.33 -27.32
N ASP A 644 -4.73 13.24 -27.01
CA ASP A 644 -4.50 14.28 -26.02
C ASP A 644 -4.44 13.70 -24.60
N ILE A 645 -5.23 12.65 -24.32
CA ILE A 645 -5.18 11.94 -23.03
C ILE A 645 -3.82 11.25 -22.88
N ILE A 646 -3.33 10.61 -23.94
CA ILE A 646 -1.99 10.00 -23.99
C ILE A 646 -0.91 11.06 -23.71
N ALA A 647 -1.03 12.24 -24.32
CA ALA A 647 -0.10 13.34 -24.13
C ALA A 647 -0.14 13.90 -22.70
N VAL A 648 -1.33 14.07 -22.10
CA VAL A 648 -1.49 14.56 -20.71
C VAL A 648 -0.79 13.64 -19.71
N VAL A 649 -0.99 12.33 -19.82
CA VAL A 649 -0.36 11.32 -18.94
C VAL A 649 1.17 11.32 -19.08
N SER A 650 1.66 11.73 -20.25
CA SER A 650 3.10 11.76 -20.57
C SER A 650 3.77 13.07 -20.14
N LEU A 651 3.13 14.23 -20.37
CA LEU A 651 3.71 15.57 -20.18
C LEU A 651 3.70 16.06 -18.74
N TYR A 652 2.75 15.62 -17.91
CA TYR A 652 2.59 16.16 -16.56
C TYR A 652 3.60 15.57 -15.55
N ARG A 653 4.90 15.82 -15.80
CA ARG A 653 6.04 15.35 -15.02
C ARG A 653 7.14 16.42 -14.94
N PRO A 654 7.96 16.46 -13.87
CA PRO A 654 9.10 17.37 -13.79
C PRO A 654 10.01 17.24 -15.01
N GLY A 655 10.31 18.36 -15.70
CA GLY A 655 11.00 18.40 -16.98
C GLY A 655 10.05 18.70 -18.15
N PRO A 656 9.27 17.71 -18.66
CA PRO A 656 8.34 17.91 -19.78
C PRO A 656 7.27 18.98 -19.55
N MET A 657 6.94 19.31 -18.30
CA MET A 657 5.96 20.34 -17.96
C MET A 657 6.25 21.70 -18.59
N GLU A 658 7.52 22.03 -18.87
CA GLU A 658 7.92 23.26 -19.56
C GLU A 658 7.34 23.36 -20.99
N ASN A 659 7.03 22.23 -21.62
CA ASN A 659 6.49 22.18 -22.99
C ASN A 659 4.96 22.23 -23.03
N ILE A 660 4.27 22.11 -21.89
CA ILE A 660 2.80 22.13 -21.83
C ILE A 660 2.23 23.43 -22.41
N PRO A 661 2.74 24.64 -22.08
CA PRO A 661 2.22 25.88 -22.64
C PRO A 661 2.30 25.92 -24.18
N ARG A 662 3.43 25.46 -24.74
CA ARG A 662 3.63 25.40 -26.19
C ARG A 662 2.69 24.38 -26.85
N TYR A 663 2.54 23.21 -26.25
CA TYR A 663 1.61 22.18 -26.74
C TYR A 663 0.19 22.74 -26.86
N ILE A 664 -0.26 23.47 -25.82
CA ILE A 664 -1.59 24.09 -25.77
C ILE A 664 -1.72 25.21 -26.81
N ALA A 665 -0.71 26.09 -26.93
CA ALA A 665 -0.74 27.20 -27.88
C ALA A 665 -0.81 26.72 -29.33
N VAL A 666 -0.03 25.70 -29.69
CA VAL A 666 -0.08 25.12 -31.05
C VAL A 666 -1.40 24.40 -31.30
N LYS A 667 -1.92 23.66 -30.30
CA LYS A 667 -3.22 23.01 -30.40
C LYS A 667 -4.35 24.00 -30.70
N HIS A 668 -4.38 25.14 -29.99
CA HIS A 668 -5.39 26.19 -30.19
C HIS A 668 -5.14 27.08 -31.40
N GLY A 669 -4.07 26.86 -32.16
CA GLY A 669 -3.71 27.64 -33.33
C GLY A 669 -3.12 29.02 -33.03
N GLU A 670 -2.70 29.26 -31.79
CA GLU A 670 -2.06 30.51 -31.34
C GLU A 670 -0.59 30.58 -31.79
N GLU A 671 0.07 29.42 -31.93
CA GLU A 671 1.44 29.27 -32.44
C GLU A 671 1.47 28.26 -33.61
N LYS A 672 2.36 28.45 -34.58
CA LYS A 672 2.56 27.48 -35.66
C LYS A 672 3.44 26.31 -35.19
N PRO A 673 3.12 25.05 -35.55
CA PRO A 673 3.98 23.91 -35.23
C PRO A 673 5.34 24.03 -35.93
N ASP A 674 6.42 23.76 -35.19
CA ASP A 674 7.76 23.59 -35.75
C ASP A 674 8.09 22.09 -35.77
N TYR A 675 8.06 21.50 -36.96
CA TYR A 675 8.38 20.09 -37.16
C TYR A 675 9.88 19.83 -37.34
N LEU A 676 10.73 20.86 -37.26
CA LEU A 676 12.19 20.83 -37.46
C LEU A 676 12.62 20.49 -38.89
N HIS A 677 11.98 19.53 -39.56
CA HIS A 677 12.26 19.11 -40.93
C HIS A 677 10.99 18.51 -41.58
N PRO A 678 10.74 18.68 -42.88
CA PRO A 678 9.53 18.15 -43.55
C PRO A 678 9.33 16.64 -43.38
N ALA A 679 10.40 15.86 -43.39
CA ALA A 679 10.34 14.40 -43.19
C ALA A 679 9.87 13.98 -41.78
N LEU A 680 9.84 14.90 -40.81
CA LEU A 680 9.40 14.62 -39.44
C LEU A 680 7.95 14.99 -39.18
N GLU A 681 7.27 15.64 -40.13
CA GLU A 681 5.91 16.12 -39.94
C GLU A 681 4.96 14.98 -39.55
N GLU A 682 4.96 13.88 -40.28
CA GLU A 682 4.08 12.73 -39.98
C GLU A 682 4.32 12.10 -38.60
N ILE A 683 5.55 12.19 -38.05
CA ILE A 683 5.90 11.63 -36.73
C ILE A 683 5.45 12.58 -35.59
N LEU A 684 5.61 13.89 -35.81
CA LEU A 684 5.41 14.92 -34.78
C LEU A 684 4.06 15.63 -34.88
N LYS A 685 3.27 15.39 -35.93
CA LYS A 685 1.94 15.97 -36.16
C LYS A 685 0.97 15.70 -35.01
N GLU A 686 0.96 14.46 -34.51
CA GLU A 686 0.15 14.07 -33.37
C GLU A 686 0.45 14.92 -32.12
N THR A 687 1.72 15.26 -31.92
CA THR A 687 2.21 15.99 -30.74
C THR A 687 2.54 17.45 -31.03
N HIS A 688 1.99 18.00 -32.11
CA HIS A 688 2.10 19.41 -32.48
C HIS A 688 3.56 19.92 -32.62
N GLY A 689 4.47 19.07 -33.11
CA GLY A 689 5.89 19.42 -33.28
C GLY A 689 6.77 19.17 -32.05
N ILE A 690 6.18 18.75 -30.92
CA ILE A 690 6.90 18.53 -29.67
C ILE A 690 7.24 17.05 -29.53
N MET A 691 8.51 16.72 -29.25
CA MET A 691 8.92 15.36 -28.94
C MET A 691 8.47 14.98 -27.52
N ILE A 692 7.55 14.02 -27.43
CA ILE A 692 7.00 13.53 -26.15
C ILE A 692 7.38 12.07 -25.94
N TYR A 693 7.33 11.27 -27.00
CA TYR A 693 7.43 9.82 -26.89
C TYR A 693 8.81 9.27 -27.27
N GLN A 694 9.20 8.16 -26.64
CA GLN A 694 10.40 7.41 -26.99
C GLN A 694 10.30 6.82 -28.41
N GLU A 695 9.10 6.37 -28.79
CA GLU A 695 8.79 5.84 -30.11
C GLU A 695 9.01 6.90 -31.21
N GLN A 696 8.72 8.18 -30.94
CA GLN A 696 9.01 9.27 -31.87
C GLN A 696 10.51 9.46 -32.08
N VAL A 697 11.31 9.39 -31.00
CA VAL A 697 12.78 9.46 -31.09
C VAL A 697 13.32 8.31 -31.96
N MET A 698 12.76 7.12 -31.83
CA MET A 698 13.14 5.97 -32.64
C MET A 698 12.78 6.16 -34.12
N GLN A 699 11.56 6.62 -34.41
CA GLN A 699 11.12 6.92 -35.77
C GLN A 699 11.92 8.05 -36.43
N ILE A 700 12.27 9.10 -35.67
CA ILE A 700 13.14 10.18 -36.15
C ILE A 700 14.50 9.64 -36.60
N ALA A 701 15.12 8.76 -35.80
CA ALA A 701 16.39 8.12 -36.16
C ALA A 701 16.28 7.21 -37.39
N GLN A 702 15.16 6.47 -37.53
CA GLN A 702 14.90 5.62 -38.68
C GLN A 702 14.73 6.45 -39.97
N VAL A 703 13.92 7.51 -39.92
CA VAL A 703 13.56 8.31 -41.10
C VAL A 703 14.69 9.25 -41.50
N LEU A 704 15.29 9.98 -40.56
CA LEU A 704 16.35 10.93 -40.89
C LEU A 704 17.71 10.27 -41.09
N ALA A 705 18.12 9.36 -40.20
CA ALA A 705 19.49 8.83 -40.20
C ALA A 705 19.61 7.39 -40.73
N GLY A 706 18.49 6.73 -41.04
CA GLY A 706 18.50 5.38 -41.62
C GLY A 706 18.85 4.26 -40.68
N TYR A 707 18.63 4.47 -39.40
CA TYR A 707 18.71 3.41 -38.41
C TYR A 707 17.68 2.32 -38.69
N THR A 708 18.04 1.08 -38.38
CA THR A 708 17.04 0.05 -38.09
C THR A 708 16.28 0.43 -36.83
N LEU A 709 15.03 -0.02 -36.69
CA LEU A 709 14.26 0.25 -35.46
C LEU A 709 14.93 -0.37 -34.21
N GLY A 710 15.63 -1.49 -34.37
CA GLY A 710 16.46 -2.08 -33.31
C GLY A 710 17.65 -1.20 -32.91
N GLY A 711 18.39 -0.65 -33.88
CA GLY A 711 19.47 0.31 -33.63
C GLY A 711 18.96 1.61 -33.02
N ALA A 712 17.76 2.05 -33.39
CA ALA A 712 17.13 3.25 -32.84
C ALA A 712 16.75 3.09 -31.35
N ASP A 713 16.35 1.88 -30.92
CA ASP A 713 16.13 1.57 -29.50
C ASP A 713 17.44 1.62 -28.68
N LEU A 714 18.56 1.18 -29.28
CA LEU A 714 19.90 1.31 -28.69
C LEU A 714 20.30 2.77 -28.50
N LEU A 715 20.07 3.62 -29.52
CA LEU A 715 20.28 5.07 -29.46
C LEU A 715 19.51 5.69 -28.30
N ARG A 716 18.20 5.41 -28.20
CA ARG A 716 17.35 5.91 -27.13
C ARG A 716 17.86 5.50 -25.74
N ARG A 717 18.39 4.28 -25.61
CA ARG A 717 18.94 3.79 -24.33
C ARG A 717 20.25 4.50 -23.95
N ALA A 718 21.14 4.73 -24.91
CA ALA A 718 22.37 5.49 -24.70
C ALA A 718 22.04 6.91 -24.22
N MET A 719 21.05 7.55 -24.84
CA MET A 719 20.54 8.86 -24.41
C MET A 719 19.99 8.86 -22.98
N GLY A 720 19.23 7.82 -22.61
CA GLY A 720 18.68 7.70 -21.26
C GLY A 720 19.74 7.49 -20.17
N LYS A 721 20.80 6.71 -20.46
CA LYS A 721 21.90 6.45 -19.51
C LYS A 721 22.95 7.57 -19.43
N LYS A 722 22.95 8.51 -20.39
CA LYS A 722 23.91 9.64 -20.47
C LYS A 722 25.38 9.19 -20.44
N ILE A 723 25.70 8.07 -21.08
CA ILE A 723 27.10 7.61 -21.21
C ILE A 723 27.76 8.43 -22.31
N GLN A 724 28.68 9.32 -21.94
CA GLN A 724 29.29 10.28 -22.87
C GLN A 724 29.92 9.60 -24.09
N SER A 725 30.71 8.54 -23.88
CA SER A 725 31.40 7.82 -24.96
C SER A 725 30.46 7.14 -25.94
N GLU A 726 29.33 6.59 -25.48
CA GLU A 726 28.32 5.99 -26.36
C GLU A 726 27.54 7.08 -27.12
N MET A 727 27.23 8.19 -26.46
CA MET A 727 26.52 9.32 -27.06
C MET A 727 27.32 9.95 -28.21
N ASP A 728 28.63 10.10 -28.06
CA ASP A 728 29.48 10.68 -29.10
C ASP A 728 29.58 9.76 -30.33
N ALA A 729 29.65 8.44 -30.13
CA ALA A 729 29.62 7.47 -31.21
C ALA A 729 28.28 7.52 -31.97
N GLN A 730 27.17 7.51 -31.23
CA GLN A 730 25.82 7.57 -31.80
C GLN A 730 25.54 8.90 -32.52
N ARG A 731 26.06 10.01 -32.00
CA ARG A 731 25.97 11.32 -32.66
C ARG A 731 26.58 11.30 -34.05
N LYS A 732 27.79 10.74 -34.16
CA LYS A 732 28.49 10.63 -35.44
C LYS A 732 27.68 9.83 -36.45
N THR A 733 27.20 8.64 -36.06
CA THR A 733 26.39 7.78 -36.92
C THR A 733 25.08 8.46 -37.35
N PHE A 734 24.41 9.17 -36.45
CA PHE A 734 23.19 9.91 -36.77
C PHE A 734 23.43 11.03 -37.80
N VAL A 735 24.47 11.85 -37.60
CA VAL A 735 24.76 12.97 -38.50
C VAL A 735 25.19 12.47 -39.87
N GLU A 736 26.07 11.46 -39.94
CA GLU A 736 26.50 10.86 -41.22
C GLU A 736 25.30 10.28 -41.99
N GLY A 737 24.41 9.56 -41.30
CA GLY A 737 23.19 9.02 -41.90
C GLY A 737 22.21 10.10 -42.36
N ALA A 738 22.05 11.17 -41.58
CA ALA A 738 21.17 12.30 -41.93
C ALA A 738 21.69 13.08 -43.14
N VAL A 739 23.00 13.31 -43.21
CA VAL A 739 23.64 13.97 -44.36
C VAL A 739 23.51 13.11 -45.61
N ALA A 740 23.70 11.79 -45.50
CA ALA A 740 23.50 10.86 -46.62
C ALA A 740 22.06 10.86 -47.17
N ARG A 741 21.09 11.32 -46.37
CA ARG A 741 19.66 11.44 -46.74
C ARG A 741 19.22 12.87 -47.05
N GLY A 742 20.16 13.80 -47.23
CA GLY A 742 19.90 15.16 -47.69
C GLY A 742 19.59 16.18 -46.60
N VAL A 743 19.81 15.87 -45.33
CA VAL A 743 19.69 16.84 -44.22
C VAL A 743 20.99 17.64 -44.08
N ALA A 744 20.91 18.96 -43.97
CA ALA A 744 22.09 19.80 -43.75
C ALA A 744 22.81 19.44 -42.44
N PRO A 745 24.15 19.35 -42.40
CA PRO A 745 24.90 18.90 -41.22
C PRO A 745 24.54 19.65 -39.92
N GLY A 746 24.51 20.99 -39.96
CA GLY A 746 24.14 21.80 -38.79
C GLY A 746 22.70 21.59 -38.33
N LYS A 747 21.78 21.23 -39.23
CA LYS A 747 20.40 20.90 -38.88
C LYS A 747 20.32 19.51 -38.25
N ALA A 748 21.09 18.54 -38.74
CA ALA A 748 21.18 17.21 -38.16
C ALA A 748 21.74 17.25 -36.73
N GLU A 749 22.78 18.05 -36.48
CA GLU A 749 23.33 18.28 -35.13
C GLU A 749 22.29 18.92 -34.20
N GLN A 750 21.58 19.96 -34.67
CA GLN A 750 20.53 20.61 -33.89
C GLN A 750 19.42 19.62 -33.50
N ILE A 751 18.98 18.78 -34.43
CA ILE A 751 17.94 17.77 -34.18
C ILE A 751 18.45 16.73 -33.16
N PHE A 752 19.69 16.27 -33.29
CA PHE A 752 20.29 15.33 -32.34
C PHE A 752 20.38 15.92 -30.92
N ASP A 753 20.78 17.19 -30.78
CA ASP A 753 20.84 17.87 -29.48
C ASP A 753 19.47 17.98 -28.82
N GLN A 754 18.44 18.29 -29.61
CA GLN A 754 17.08 18.27 -29.11
C GLN A 754 16.67 16.86 -28.69
N MET A 755 16.90 15.83 -29.52
CA MET A 755 16.62 14.43 -29.16
C MET A 755 17.31 14.04 -27.85
N ALA A 756 18.59 14.38 -27.66
CA ALA A 756 19.33 14.07 -26.44
C ALA A 756 18.75 14.79 -25.20
N LYS A 757 18.33 16.06 -25.34
CA LYS A 757 17.65 16.81 -24.28
C LYS A 757 16.31 16.18 -23.92
N PHE A 758 15.52 15.77 -24.90
CA PHE A 758 14.20 15.18 -24.71
C PHE A 758 14.23 13.72 -24.27
N ALA A 759 15.19 12.92 -24.72
CA ALA A 759 15.29 11.51 -24.38
C ALA A 759 15.49 11.25 -22.88
N GLY A 760 16.04 12.22 -22.14
CA GLY A 760 16.07 12.19 -20.67
C GLY A 760 14.68 12.22 -20.02
N TYR A 761 13.66 12.67 -20.75
CA TYR A 761 12.28 12.80 -20.28
C TYR A 761 11.23 12.13 -21.17
N GLY A 762 11.64 11.54 -22.30
CA GLY A 762 10.75 10.91 -23.26
C GLY A 762 9.99 9.74 -22.63
N PHE A 763 8.69 9.67 -22.90
CA PHE A 763 7.81 8.69 -22.28
C PHE A 763 7.48 7.52 -23.22
N ASN A 764 7.19 6.34 -22.68
CA ASN A 764 6.80 5.19 -23.49
C ASN A 764 5.34 5.34 -23.94
N LYS A 765 5.11 5.55 -25.24
CA LYS A 765 3.77 5.72 -25.80
C LYS A 765 2.90 4.49 -25.57
N SER A 766 3.48 3.30 -25.71
CA SER A 766 2.75 2.02 -25.53
C SER A 766 2.10 1.92 -24.14
N HIS A 767 2.87 2.20 -23.08
CA HIS A 767 2.38 2.26 -21.71
C HIS A 767 1.39 3.41 -21.49
N ALA A 768 1.70 4.60 -22.03
CA ALA A 768 0.83 5.78 -21.91
C ALA A 768 -0.55 5.54 -22.52
N ALA A 769 -0.60 4.96 -23.72
CA ALA A 769 -1.82 4.72 -24.47
C ALA A 769 -2.71 3.69 -23.80
N ALA A 770 -2.13 2.61 -23.26
CA ALA A 770 -2.90 1.61 -22.53
C ALA A 770 -3.50 2.20 -21.23
N TYR A 771 -2.76 3.02 -20.51
CA TYR A 771 -3.29 3.69 -19.29
C TYR A 771 -4.28 4.81 -19.64
N ALA A 772 -4.10 5.49 -20.77
CA ALA A 772 -5.05 6.46 -21.30
C ALA A 772 -6.39 5.81 -21.67
N LEU A 773 -6.41 4.55 -22.13
CA LEU A 773 -7.65 3.81 -22.37
C LEU A 773 -8.45 3.62 -21.08
N VAL A 774 -7.79 3.23 -19.99
CA VAL A 774 -8.44 3.12 -18.67
C VAL A 774 -8.93 4.48 -18.17
N ALA A 775 -8.13 5.55 -18.36
CA ALA A 775 -8.55 6.92 -18.04
C ALA A 775 -9.80 7.34 -18.84
N TYR A 776 -9.82 7.04 -20.14
CA TYR A 776 -10.95 7.30 -21.02
C TYR A 776 -12.21 6.51 -20.60
N GLN A 777 -12.08 5.21 -20.32
CA GLN A 777 -13.19 4.39 -19.82
C GLN A 777 -13.77 4.96 -18.52
N THR A 778 -12.93 5.39 -17.58
CA THR A 778 -13.41 6.03 -16.35
C THR A 778 -14.08 7.38 -16.61
N ALA A 779 -13.56 8.19 -17.54
CA ALA A 779 -14.17 9.47 -17.93
C ALA A 779 -15.53 9.26 -18.62
N TYR A 780 -15.62 8.27 -19.51
CA TYR A 780 -16.85 7.89 -20.20
C TYR A 780 -17.94 7.45 -19.22
N LEU A 781 -17.62 6.54 -18.29
CA LEU A 781 -18.57 6.10 -17.28
C LEU A 781 -19.00 7.24 -16.36
N LYS A 782 -18.07 8.12 -15.97
CA LYS A 782 -18.42 9.29 -15.15
C LYS A 782 -19.33 10.27 -15.90
N ALA A 783 -19.10 10.49 -17.18
CA ALA A 783 -19.88 11.43 -17.98
C ALA A 783 -21.30 10.92 -18.26
N ASN A 784 -21.44 9.63 -18.57
CA ASN A 784 -22.69 9.04 -19.02
C ASN A 784 -23.48 8.36 -17.88
N TYR A 785 -22.79 7.80 -16.88
CA TYR A 785 -23.35 7.05 -15.76
C TYR A 785 -22.74 7.47 -14.41
N PRO A 786 -22.85 8.75 -14.01
CA PRO A 786 -22.14 9.30 -12.85
C PRO A 786 -22.54 8.65 -11.51
N VAL A 787 -23.78 8.17 -11.38
CA VAL A 787 -24.31 7.64 -10.11
C VAL A 787 -23.67 6.31 -9.78
N GLU A 788 -23.68 5.36 -10.73
CA GLU A 788 -23.07 4.04 -10.61
C GLU A 788 -21.55 4.15 -10.50
N PHE A 789 -20.93 5.02 -11.32
CA PHE A 789 -19.48 5.21 -11.30
C PHE A 789 -18.97 5.73 -9.95
N LEU A 790 -19.66 6.71 -9.37
CA LEU A 790 -19.29 7.24 -8.06
C LEU A 790 -19.61 6.25 -6.93
N ALA A 791 -20.72 5.50 -7.00
CA ALA A 791 -21.02 4.44 -6.03
C ALA A 791 -19.95 3.33 -6.04
N ALA A 792 -19.52 2.90 -7.24
CA ALA A 792 -18.41 1.95 -7.39
C ALA A 792 -17.09 2.52 -6.86
N SER A 793 -16.76 3.77 -7.19
CA SER A 793 -15.55 4.45 -6.70
C SER A 793 -15.50 4.57 -5.19
N MET A 794 -16.63 4.93 -4.56
CA MET A 794 -16.78 5.01 -3.11
C MET A 794 -16.67 3.64 -2.44
N THR A 795 -17.18 2.58 -3.07
CA THR A 795 -17.06 1.20 -2.57
C THR A 795 -15.61 0.74 -2.49
N LEU A 796 -14.77 1.10 -3.45
CA LEU A 796 -13.36 0.69 -3.39
C LEU A 796 -12.51 1.61 -2.47
N ASP A 797 -13.04 2.73 -1.97
CA ASP A 797 -12.41 3.61 -0.97
C ASP A 797 -13.13 3.58 0.39
N LEU A 798 -13.85 2.49 0.74
CA LEU A 798 -14.62 2.37 1.99
C LEU A 798 -13.86 2.80 3.25
N GLY A 799 -12.58 2.42 3.35
CA GLY A 799 -11.73 2.73 4.50
C GLY A 799 -11.10 4.13 4.50
N ASN A 800 -11.22 4.91 3.41
CA ASN A 800 -10.58 6.21 3.24
C ASN A 800 -11.59 7.36 3.34
N THR A 801 -11.79 7.87 4.55
CA THR A 801 -12.79 8.91 4.82
C THR A 801 -12.53 10.23 4.11
N ASP A 802 -11.26 10.57 3.86
CA ASP A 802 -10.90 11.80 3.16
C ASP A 802 -11.35 11.74 1.69
N LYS A 803 -11.11 10.60 1.03
CA LYS A 803 -11.58 10.37 -0.34
C LYS A 803 -13.11 10.28 -0.41
N LEU A 804 -13.76 9.60 0.53
CA LEU A 804 -15.21 9.57 0.59
C LEU A 804 -15.81 10.97 0.73
N ASN A 805 -15.18 11.86 1.50
CA ASN A 805 -15.62 13.26 1.58
C ASN A 805 -15.42 14.01 0.25
N HIS A 806 -14.33 13.76 -0.49
CA HIS A 806 -14.16 14.32 -1.84
C HIS A 806 -15.26 13.84 -2.81
N PHE A 807 -15.61 12.54 -2.78
CA PHE A 807 -16.71 12.03 -3.57
C PHE A 807 -18.06 12.61 -3.14
N ARG A 808 -18.30 12.78 -1.83
CA ARG A 808 -19.50 13.47 -1.32
C ARG A 808 -19.65 14.89 -1.87
N GLN A 809 -18.56 15.65 -1.90
CA GLN A 809 -18.57 17.01 -2.46
C GLN A 809 -18.90 16.98 -3.95
N GLU A 810 -18.35 16.00 -4.69
CA GLU A 810 -18.66 15.81 -6.11
C GLU A 810 -20.13 15.42 -6.34
N LEU A 811 -20.71 14.55 -5.50
CA LEU A 811 -22.14 14.23 -5.54
C LEU A 811 -23.00 15.48 -5.35
N GLY A 812 -22.65 16.34 -4.38
CA GLY A 812 -23.31 17.62 -4.16
C GLY A 812 -23.25 18.53 -5.38
N ARG A 813 -22.09 18.62 -6.04
CA ARG A 813 -21.90 19.40 -7.27
C ARG A 813 -22.74 18.88 -8.43
N LEU A 814 -22.86 17.56 -8.56
CA LEU A 814 -23.66 16.90 -9.60
C LEU A 814 -25.16 16.82 -9.27
N GLY A 815 -25.57 17.23 -8.07
CA GLY A 815 -26.96 17.14 -7.61
C GLY A 815 -27.44 15.71 -7.36
N ILE A 816 -26.51 14.80 -7.05
CA ILE A 816 -26.81 13.39 -6.72
C ILE A 816 -26.95 13.27 -5.20
N ALA A 817 -28.06 12.72 -4.73
CA ALA A 817 -28.31 12.54 -3.30
C ALA A 817 -27.48 11.38 -2.72
N LEU A 818 -26.84 11.63 -1.58
CA LEU A 818 -26.21 10.60 -0.74
C LEU A 818 -27.12 10.32 0.47
N LEU A 819 -27.78 9.18 0.48
CA LEU A 819 -28.72 8.78 1.51
C LEU A 819 -27.98 8.15 2.71
N PRO A 820 -28.41 8.38 3.96
CA PRO A 820 -27.77 7.85 5.15
C PRO A 820 -27.78 6.31 5.21
N PRO A 821 -26.88 5.71 6.00
CA PRO A 821 -26.93 4.28 6.22
C PRO A 821 -28.28 3.91 6.86
N ASP A 822 -28.82 2.75 6.48
CA ASP A 822 -30.09 2.22 6.97
C ASP A 822 -29.96 0.70 7.08
N ILE A 823 -30.19 0.13 8.26
CA ILE A 823 -29.98 -1.31 8.50
C ILE A 823 -30.86 -2.20 7.59
N ASN A 824 -32.02 -1.70 7.16
CA ASN A 824 -32.98 -2.41 6.34
C ASN A 824 -32.79 -2.20 4.83
N ARG A 825 -32.03 -1.19 4.40
CA ARG A 825 -31.85 -0.85 2.98
C ARG A 825 -30.40 -0.83 2.51
N SER A 826 -29.47 -0.43 3.36
CA SER A 826 -28.05 -0.37 3.01
C SER A 826 -27.48 -1.76 2.78
N GLU A 827 -26.66 -1.89 1.76
CA GLU A 827 -25.85 -3.08 1.52
C GLU A 827 -24.51 -2.97 2.26
N VAL A 828 -23.71 -4.03 2.16
CA VAL A 828 -22.32 -4.04 2.69
C VAL A 828 -21.50 -2.92 2.06
N ALA A 829 -21.64 -2.76 0.74
CA ALA A 829 -21.03 -1.74 -0.12
C ALA A 829 -22.02 -0.62 -0.47
N PHE A 830 -21.56 0.45 -1.14
CA PHE A 830 -22.46 1.50 -1.61
C PHE A 830 -23.35 0.93 -2.72
N SER A 831 -24.64 1.23 -2.65
CA SER A 831 -25.64 0.78 -3.61
C SER A 831 -26.36 1.96 -4.25
N VAL A 832 -26.95 1.72 -5.42
CA VAL A 832 -27.77 2.69 -6.14
C VAL A 832 -29.24 2.34 -5.93
N GLU A 833 -30.02 3.30 -5.46
CA GLU A 833 -31.47 3.15 -5.30
C GLU A 833 -32.19 4.36 -5.89
N THR A 834 -33.50 4.24 -6.12
CA THR A 834 -34.33 5.39 -6.46
C THR A 834 -34.72 6.12 -5.19
N ASP A 835 -34.35 7.40 -5.07
CA ASP A 835 -34.75 8.22 -3.94
C ASP A 835 -36.28 8.35 -3.91
N PRO A 836 -36.95 7.89 -2.84
CA PRO A 836 -38.42 7.95 -2.75
C PRO A 836 -38.96 9.38 -2.69
N LYS A 837 -38.14 10.39 -2.36
CA LYS A 837 -38.56 11.79 -2.30
C LYS A 837 -38.51 12.49 -3.66
N THR A 838 -37.52 12.16 -4.48
CA THR A 838 -37.24 12.87 -5.74
C THR A 838 -37.50 12.04 -6.99
N GLY A 839 -37.64 10.72 -6.86
CA GLY A 839 -37.79 9.78 -7.98
C GLY A 839 -36.53 9.63 -8.84
N LYS A 840 -35.39 10.19 -8.40
CA LYS A 840 -34.11 10.15 -9.14
C LYS A 840 -33.18 9.08 -8.55
N PRO A 841 -32.22 8.57 -9.32
CA PRO A 841 -31.19 7.69 -8.80
C PRO A 841 -30.35 8.41 -7.72
N ALA A 842 -30.12 7.72 -6.61
CA ALA A 842 -29.37 8.19 -5.46
C ALA A 842 -28.46 7.09 -4.93
N ILE A 843 -27.43 7.48 -4.19
CA ILE A 843 -26.45 6.55 -3.61
C ILE A 843 -26.81 6.31 -2.15
N ARG A 844 -26.95 5.06 -1.74
CA ARG A 844 -27.15 4.66 -0.35
C ARG A 844 -25.81 4.39 0.32
N TYR A 845 -25.61 4.97 1.50
CA TYR A 845 -24.38 4.78 2.27
C TYR A 845 -24.19 3.32 2.68
N ALA A 846 -22.96 2.82 2.49
CA ALA A 846 -22.58 1.45 2.81
C ALA A 846 -22.49 1.21 4.32
N LEU A 847 -22.91 0.04 4.80
CA LEU A 847 -22.75 -0.31 6.22
C LEU A 847 -21.27 -0.48 6.60
N ALA A 848 -20.45 -1.05 5.70
CA ALA A 848 -19.02 -1.25 5.93
C ALA A 848 -18.18 0.04 5.85
N ALA A 849 -18.74 1.16 5.36
CA ALA A 849 -18.05 2.46 5.33
C ALA A 849 -17.99 3.14 6.70
N VAL A 850 -18.80 2.68 7.67
CA VAL A 850 -18.84 3.26 9.02
C VAL A 850 -17.56 2.87 9.78
N LYS A 851 -16.89 3.86 10.37
CA LYS A 851 -15.60 3.64 11.06
C LYS A 851 -15.74 2.59 12.15
N GLY A 852 -14.81 1.64 12.18
CA GLY A 852 -14.78 0.58 13.18
C GLY A 852 -15.85 -0.50 13.00
N VAL A 853 -16.59 -0.48 11.89
CA VAL A 853 -17.51 -1.54 11.47
C VAL A 853 -16.79 -2.46 10.49
N GLY A 854 -16.80 -3.77 10.76
CA GLY A 854 -16.08 -4.76 9.96
C GLY A 854 -16.94 -5.25 8.79
N GLU A 855 -16.33 -5.40 7.61
CA GLU A 855 -17.02 -5.85 6.39
C GLU A 855 -17.69 -7.21 6.56
N GLN A 856 -16.96 -8.20 7.12
CA GLN A 856 -17.49 -9.55 7.36
C GLN A 856 -18.75 -9.55 8.24
N ALA A 857 -18.75 -8.76 9.32
CA ALA A 857 -19.91 -8.65 10.21
C ALA A 857 -21.12 -8.04 9.49
N MET A 858 -20.90 -7.10 8.57
CA MET A 858 -21.99 -6.52 7.77
C MET A 858 -22.49 -7.48 6.69
N SER A 859 -21.60 -8.28 6.10
CA SER A 859 -22.00 -9.33 5.14
C SER A 859 -22.91 -10.37 5.77
N GLU A 860 -22.60 -10.83 6.98
CA GLU A 860 -23.45 -11.76 7.73
C GLU A 860 -24.82 -11.14 8.07
N LEU A 861 -24.82 -9.87 8.49
CA LEU A 861 -26.04 -9.12 8.81
C LEU A 861 -26.95 -8.93 7.60
N VAL A 862 -26.38 -8.58 6.44
CA VAL A 862 -27.12 -8.41 5.18
C VAL A 862 -27.64 -9.76 4.68
N ALA A 863 -26.85 -10.83 4.78
CA ALA A 863 -27.28 -12.18 4.42
C ALA A 863 -28.45 -12.66 5.30
N GLU A 864 -28.40 -12.39 6.60
CA GLU A 864 -29.48 -12.69 7.54
C GLU A 864 -30.77 -11.93 7.16
N ARG A 865 -30.64 -10.63 6.86
CA ARG A 865 -31.76 -9.79 6.40
C ARG A 865 -32.35 -10.31 5.10
N ALA A 866 -31.52 -10.74 4.15
CA ALA A 866 -31.98 -11.29 2.88
C ALA A 866 -32.74 -12.62 3.06
N ALA A 867 -32.33 -13.45 4.02
CA ALA A 867 -32.97 -14.73 4.31
C ALA A 867 -34.31 -14.61 5.08
N HIS A 868 -34.41 -13.70 6.05
CA HIS A 868 -35.57 -13.62 6.95
C HIS A 868 -36.38 -12.31 6.86
N GLY A 869 -36.03 -11.43 5.92
CA GLY A 869 -36.71 -10.15 5.69
C GLY A 869 -36.21 -8.99 6.56
N PRO A 870 -36.77 -7.78 6.41
CA PRO A 870 -36.33 -6.59 7.14
C PRO A 870 -36.54 -6.72 8.66
N TYR A 871 -35.67 -6.07 9.43
CA TYR A 871 -35.78 -5.96 10.88
C TYR A 871 -36.97 -5.09 11.26
N LYS A 872 -37.76 -5.54 12.23
CA LYS A 872 -38.99 -4.84 12.66
C LYS A 872 -38.73 -3.79 13.74
N ASP A 873 -37.88 -4.12 14.70
CA ASP A 873 -37.49 -3.26 15.82
C ASP A 873 -36.10 -3.66 16.35
N LEU A 874 -35.55 -2.89 17.31
CA LEU A 874 -34.23 -3.15 17.89
C LEU A 874 -34.13 -4.51 18.59
N PHE A 875 -35.23 -5.06 19.09
CA PHE A 875 -35.25 -6.36 19.76
C PHE A 875 -35.29 -7.52 18.76
N ASP A 876 -36.03 -7.36 17.67
CA ASP A 876 -36.00 -8.26 16.51
C ASP A 876 -34.59 -8.34 15.92
N PHE A 877 -33.94 -7.18 15.74
CA PHE A 877 -32.53 -7.10 15.36
C PHE A 877 -31.63 -7.86 16.34
N ALA A 878 -31.74 -7.59 17.65
CA ALA A 878 -30.92 -8.24 18.65
C ALA A 878 -31.10 -9.78 18.67
N ARG A 879 -32.33 -10.29 18.52
CA ARG A 879 -32.59 -11.74 18.53
C ARG A 879 -31.97 -12.48 17.34
N ARG A 880 -31.97 -11.83 16.17
CA ARG A 880 -31.49 -12.38 14.89
C ARG A 880 -29.98 -12.27 14.73
N LEU A 881 -29.34 -11.34 15.44
CA LEU A 881 -27.90 -11.11 15.42
C LEU A 881 -27.08 -12.35 15.85
N ASP A 882 -25.91 -12.53 15.24
CA ASP A 882 -24.83 -13.37 15.79
C ASP A 882 -23.87 -12.50 16.61
N THR A 883 -23.75 -12.80 17.90
CA THR A 883 -22.88 -12.07 18.83
C THR A 883 -21.39 -12.41 18.70
N LYS A 884 -21.01 -13.41 17.90
CA LYS A 884 -19.59 -13.76 17.70
C LYS A 884 -18.86 -12.77 16.79
N SER A 885 -19.54 -12.27 15.77
CA SER A 885 -18.97 -11.35 14.77
C SER A 885 -19.28 -9.88 15.04
N PHE A 886 -20.28 -9.60 15.86
CA PHE A 886 -20.78 -8.24 16.08
C PHE A 886 -20.59 -7.75 17.53
N ASN A 887 -19.87 -6.64 17.71
CA ASN A 887 -19.49 -6.11 19.03
C ASN A 887 -20.14 -4.76 19.39
N ARG A 888 -19.98 -4.34 20.64
CA ARG A 888 -20.52 -3.08 21.19
C ARG A 888 -20.08 -1.84 20.42
N ARG A 889 -18.80 -1.76 20.06
CA ARG A 889 -18.25 -0.60 19.34
C ARG A 889 -18.87 -0.48 17.94
N GLN A 890 -19.12 -1.59 17.27
CA GLN A 890 -19.78 -1.62 15.96
C GLN A 890 -21.23 -1.15 16.07
N PHE A 891 -21.97 -1.64 17.08
CA PHE A 891 -23.33 -1.17 17.35
C PHE A 891 -23.37 0.34 17.60
N GLU A 892 -22.53 0.83 18.51
CA GLU A 892 -22.44 2.24 18.88
C GLU A 892 -22.14 3.12 17.67
N ASN A 893 -21.20 2.74 16.82
CA ASN A 893 -20.86 3.50 15.61
C ASN A 893 -21.96 3.46 14.55
N LEU A 894 -22.68 2.34 14.39
CA LEU A 894 -23.85 2.27 13.51
C LEU A 894 -25.00 3.17 14.00
N VAL A 895 -25.23 3.23 15.32
CA VAL A 895 -26.20 4.17 15.91
C VAL A 895 -25.77 5.61 15.68
N LYS A 896 -24.50 5.94 15.94
CA LYS A 896 -23.94 7.28 15.70
C LYS A 896 -24.10 7.71 14.24
N ALA A 897 -23.88 6.78 13.30
CA ALA A 897 -24.05 7.01 11.86
C ALA A 897 -25.52 7.11 11.39
N GLY A 898 -26.49 6.75 12.23
CA GLY A 898 -27.92 6.82 11.93
C GLY A 898 -28.53 5.55 11.31
N ALA A 899 -27.80 4.43 11.28
CA ALA A 899 -28.26 3.19 10.63
C ALA A 899 -29.57 2.62 11.22
N PHE A 900 -29.87 2.92 12.49
CA PHE A 900 -31.03 2.39 13.20
C PHE A 900 -32.23 3.34 13.25
N GLU A 901 -32.19 4.49 12.58
CA GLU A 901 -33.30 5.48 12.61
C GLU A 901 -34.63 4.91 12.09
N CYS A 902 -34.57 3.93 11.17
CA CYS A 902 -35.76 3.25 10.67
C CYS A 902 -36.42 2.32 11.71
N LEU A 903 -35.68 1.90 12.75
CA LEU A 903 -36.18 1.07 13.86
C LEU A 903 -36.52 1.91 15.09
N ASN A 904 -35.68 2.90 15.41
CA ASN A 904 -35.90 3.83 16.51
C ASN A 904 -35.34 5.22 16.13
N PRO A 905 -36.19 6.27 16.03
CA PRO A 905 -35.73 7.60 15.65
C PRO A 905 -34.83 8.27 16.69
N ASN A 906 -34.84 7.82 17.96
CA ASN A 906 -34.02 8.39 19.03
C ASN A 906 -32.65 7.69 19.10
N ARG A 907 -31.59 8.38 18.63
CA ARG A 907 -30.23 7.83 18.59
C ARG A 907 -29.64 7.69 19.98
N ALA A 908 -29.88 8.66 20.87
CA ALA A 908 -29.38 8.61 22.25
C ALA A 908 -29.93 7.42 23.04
N GLN A 909 -31.22 7.13 22.85
CA GLN A 909 -31.87 5.96 23.44
C GLN A 909 -31.29 4.65 22.89
N SER A 910 -31.13 4.55 21.56
CA SER A 910 -30.54 3.37 20.92
C SER A 910 -29.09 3.14 21.39
N PHE A 911 -28.30 4.20 21.50
CA PHE A 911 -26.92 4.17 21.98
C PHE A 911 -26.84 3.68 23.43
N SER A 912 -27.70 4.23 24.30
CA SER A 912 -27.76 3.84 25.71
C SER A 912 -28.26 2.41 25.90
N ALA A 913 -29.04 1.88 24.95
CA ALA A 913 -29.56 0.52 24.98
C ALA A 913 -28.57 -0.54 24.44
N ALA A 914 -27.39 -0.17 23.95
CA ALA A 914 -26.44 -1.07 23.29
C ALA A 914 -26.10 -2.32 24.15
N GLU A 915 -25.80 -2.11 25.43
CA GLU A 915 -25.44 -3.21 26.35
C GLU A 915 -26.62 -4.14 26.65
N LEU A 916 -27.82 -3.57 26.79
CA LEU A 916 -29.06 -4.33 26.99
C LEU A 916 -29.36 -5.23 25.78
N LEU A 917 -29.25 -4.66 24.57
CA LEU A 917 -29.53 -5.37 23.32
C LEU A 917 -28.52 -6.49 23.05
N LEU A 918 -27.23 -6.25 23.30
CA LEU A 918 -26.20 -7.28 23.14
C LEU A 918 -26.36 -8.45 24.12
N ARG A 919 -26.75 -8.19 25.36
CA ARG A 919 -27.07 -9.26 26.31
C ARG A 919 -28.25 -10.12 25.84
N GLN A 920 -29.28 -9.48 25.28
CA GLN A 920 -30.40 -10.23 24.71
C GLN A 920 -30.02 -11.03 23.47
N ALA A 921 -29.15 -10.49 22.61
CA ALA A 921 -28.62 -11.20 21.47
C ALA A 921 -27.85 -12.46 21.89
N SER A 922 -27.00 -12.35 22.93
CA SER A 922 -26.26 -13.50 23.47
C SER A 922 -27.21 -14.57 24.01
N ARG A 923 -28.25 -14.16 24.76
CA ARG A 923 -29.25 -15.10 25.29
C ARG A 923 -30.02 -15.80 24.17
N ALA A 924 -30.45 -15.06 23.15
CA ALA A 924 -31.13 -15.63 21.99
C ALA A 924 -30.23 -16.57 21.16
N ALA A 925 -28.92 -16.32 21.12
CA ALA A 925 -27.95 -17.20 20.49
C ALA A 925 -27.74 -18.50 21.29
N GLU A 926 -27.65 -18.41 22.62
CA GLU A 926 -27.58 -19.58 23.52
C GLU A 926 -28.82 -20.47 23.41
N GLU A 927 -30.02 -19.87 23.39
CA GLU A 927 -31.30 -20.56 23.19
C GLU A 927 -31.34 -21.34 21.86
N ARG A 928 -30.79 -20.76 20.77
CA ARG A 928 -30.69 -21.42 19.46
C ARG A 928 -29.76 -22.63 19.47
N VAL A 929 -28.63 -22.55 20.18
CA VAL A 929 -27.61 -23.61 20.23
C VAL A 929 -28.07 -24.78 21.10
N THR A 930 -28.76 -24.51 22.21
CA THR A 930 -29.12 -25.53 23.20
C THR A 930 -30.30 -26.42 22.77
N LYS A 931 -31.04 -26.09 21.69
CA LYS A 931 -32.25 -26.81 21.23
C LYS A 931 -33.24 -27.16 22.36
N GLN A 932 -33.22 -26.41 23.47
CA GLN A 932 -34.25 -26.54 24.49
C GLN A 932 -35.50 -25.89 23.92
N GLU A 933 -36.42 -26.72 23.43
CA GLU A 933 -37.81 -26.29 23.29
C GLU A 933 -38.27 -25.84 24.67
N ASN A 934 -38.51 -24.54 24.80
CA ASN A 934 -39.10 -23.98 25.99
C ASN A 934 -40.46 -24.65 26.17
N LEU A 935 -40.62 -25.51 27.18
CA LEU A 935 -41.84 -26.28 27.45
C LEU A 935 -43.08 -25.38 27.66
N PHE A 936 -42.88 -24.07 27.74
CA PHE A 936 -43.88 -23.01 27.88
C PHE A 936 -44.17 -22.23 26.58
N ALA A 937 -43.53 -22.56 25.45
CA ALA A 937 -43.77 -21.86 24.17
C ALA A 937 -45.19 -22.09 23.60
N ALA A 938 -45.89 -23.13 24.06
CA ALA A 938 -47.28 -23.42 23.69
C ALA A 938 -48.33 -22.61 24.47
N VAL A 939 -47.91 -21.76 25.43
CA VAL A 939 -48.82 -20.92 26.22
C VAL A 939 -48.32 -19.48 26.13
N ASP A 940 -49.03 -18.67 25.34
CA ASP A 940 -48.81 -17.24 25.06
C ASP A 940 -47.69 -16.85 24.09
N SER A 941 -48.02 -16.88 22.79
CA SER A 941 -47.27 -16.26 21.69
C SER A 941 -47.36 -14.71 21.67
N GLY A 942 -47.41 -14.04 22.84
CA GLY A 942 -47.72 -12.60 22.92
C GLY A 942 -46.91 -11.75 23.91
N PHE A 943 -46.35 -12.30 25.00
CA PHE A 943 -45.88 -11.46 26.11
C PHE A 943 -44.65 -12.00 26.88
N ALA A 944 -43.54 -12.31 26.20
CA ALA A 944 -42.26 -12.15 26.89
C ALA A 944 -42.04 -10.65 27.11
N ALA A 945 -42.17 -10.16 28.35
CA ALA A 945 -42.06 -8.74 28.70
C ALA A 945 -40.78 -8.15 28.09
N ARG A 946 -40.95 -7.34 27.03
CA ARG A 946 -39.83 -6.61 26.43
C ARG A 946 -39.33 -5.62 27.48
N PRO A 947 -38.05 -5.67 27.90
CA PRO A 947 -37.54 -4.68 28.82
C PRO A 947 -37.70 -3.30 28.17
N SER A 948 -38.11 -2.31 28.96
CA SER A 948 -38.25 -0.94 28.48
C SER A 948 -36.89 -0.40 28.06
N LEU A 949 -36.83 0.23 26.89
CA LEU A 949 -35.65 1.00 26.49
C LEU A 949 -35.42 2.16 27.48
N PRO A 950 -34.17 2.57 27.73
CA PRO A 950 -33.87 3.72 28.58
C PRO A 950 -34.62 4.97 28.11
N VAL A 951 -35.25 5.71 29.02
CA VAL A 951 -35.92 6.98 28.68
C VAL A 951 -34.89 8.10 28.71
N VAL A 952 -34.39 8.48 27.54
CA VAL A 952 -33.36 9.52 27.36
C VAL A 952 -33.81 10.49 26.27
N ALA A 953 -33.57 11.79 26.46
CA ALA A 953 -33.76 12.78 25.40
C ALA A 953 -32.78 12.50 24.25
N ASP A 954 -33.20 12.77 23.01
CA ASP A 954 -32.33 12.60 21.85
C ASP A 954 -31.17 13.61 21.86
N TRP A 955 -30.10 13.31 21.11
CA TRP A 955 -28.92 14.17 21.06
C TRP A 955 -29.25 15.55 20.49
N PRO A 956 -28.75 16.64 21.10
CA PRO A 956 -28.77 17.96 20.49
C PRO A 956 -28.09 17.95 19.11
N SER A 957 -28.49 18.86 18.21
CA SER A 957 -28.00 18.88 16.82
C SER A 957 -26.46 18.90 16.68
N VAL A 958 -25.78 19.68 17.52
CA VAL A 958 -24.30 19.77 17.53
C VAL A 958 -23.67 18.44 17.96
N GLU A 959 -24.19 17.83 19.01
CA GLU A 959 -23.70 16.55 19.52
C GLU A 959 -23.98 15.41 18.53
N ARG A 960 -25.16 15.41 17.90
CA ARG A 960 -25.52 14.49 16.82
C ARG A 960 -24.54 14.59 15.64
N LEU A 961 -24.21 15.80 15.21
CA LEU A 961 -23.26 16.02 14.12
C LEU A 961 -21.83 15.61 14.49
N GLN A 962 -21.42 15.84 15.74
CA GLN A 962 -20.12 15.39 16.22
C GLN A 962 -20.03 13.86 16.27
N ASN A 963 -21.09 13.19 16.74
CA ASN A 963 -21.20 11.73 16.70
C ASN A 963 -21.20 11.19 15.25
N GLU A 964 -21.86 11.85 14.31
CA GLU A 964 -21.77 11.51 12.88
C GLU A 964 -20.34 11.66 12.36
N PHE A 965 -19.66 12.76 12.68
CA PHE A 965 -18.28 12.99 12.28
C PHE A 965 -17.32 11.92 12.85
N GLU A 966 -17.53 11.51 14.10
CA GLU A 966 -16.77 10.42 14.71
C GLU A 966 -16.98 9.08 14.01
N ALA A 967 -18.22 8.76 13.60
CA ALA A 967 -18.58 7.49 13.00
C ALA A 967 -18.30 7.41 11.49
N ILE A 968 -18.49 8.52 10.75
CA ILE A 968 -18.42 8.59 9.28
C ILE A 968 -17.13 9.29 8.81
N GLY A 969 -16.63 10.25 9.60
CA GLY A 969 -15.47 11.08 9.25
C GLY A 969 -15.81 12.40 8.56
N PHE A 970 -17.07 12.63 8.23
CA PHE A 970 -17.60 13.89 7.72
C PHE A 970 -19.09 13.99 8.05
N TYR A 971 -19.64 15.21 7.97
CA TYR A 971 -21.05 15.46 8.27
C TYR A 971 -21.94 14.98 7.11
N LEU A 972 -22.90 14.12 7.42
CA LEU A 972 -23.78 13.49 6.42
C LEU A 972 -25.16 14.16 6.36
N SER A 973 -25.74 14.50 7.52
CA SER A 973 -27.10 15.05 7.63
C SER A 973 -27.21 16.56 7.41
N SER A 974 -26.32 17.35 8.02
CA SER A 974 -26.29 18.82 7.94
C SER A 974 -24.89 19.34 8.28
N HIS A 975 -24.54 20.56 7.86
CA HIS A 975 -23.28 21.19 8.28
C HIS A 975 -23.44 21.81 9.67
N PRO A 976 -22.41 21.81 10.55
CA PRO A 976 -22.56 22.41 11.89
C PRO A 976 -22.77 23.92 11.90
N LEU A 977 -22.64 24.58 10.74
CA LEU A 977 -23.02 25.99 10.56
C LEU A 977 -24.50 26.19 10.19
N ASP A 978 -25.23 25.14 9.78
CA ASP A 978 -26.64 25.24 9.38
C ASP A 978 -27.54 25.83 10.48
N PRO A 979 -27.38 25.47 11.78
CA PRO A 979 -28.16 26.10 12.86
C PRO A 979 -27.94 27.62 12.97
N TYR A 980 -26.79 28.11 12.51
CA TYR A 980 -26.37 29.50 12.62
C TYR A 980 -26.64 30.31 11.35
N ALA A 981 -27.23 29.72 10.30
CA ALA A 981 -27.38 30.34 8.99
C ALA A 981 -28.04 31.74 9.04
N LYS A 982 -29.14 31.90 9.79
CA LYS A 982 -29.84 33.20 9.94
C LYS A 982 -29.01 34.24 10.70
N SER A 983 -28.29 33.81 11.75
CA SER A 983 -27.43 34.70 12.54
C SER A 983 -26.20 35.14 11.74
N LEU A 984 -25.63 34.24 10.93
CA LEU A 984 -24.52 34.50 10.01
C LEU A 984 -24.93 35.49 8.90
N GLU A 985 -26.12 35.31 8.33
CA GLU A 985 -26.67 36.24 7.33
C GLU A 985 -26.86 37.65 7.91
N ARG A 986 -27.43 37.77 9.12
CA ARG A 986 -27.55 39.06 9.84
C ARG A 986 -26.20 39.69 10.17
N ALA A 987 -25.18 38.87 10.43
CA ALA A 987 -23.81 39.33 10.71
C ALA A 987 -23.00 39.71 9.45
N GLY A 988 -23.61 39.60 8.26
CA GLY A 988 -22.96 39.90 6.98
C GLY A 988 -21.88 38.89 6.60
N VAL A 989 -21.99 37.65 7.08
CA VAL A 989 -21.08 36.55 6.74
C VAL A 989 -21.58 35.87 5.48
N LEU A 990 -20.73 35.83 4.46
CA LEU A 990 -21.02 35.21 3.17
C LEU A 990 -20.72 33.71 3.20
N ARG A 991 -21.47 32.97 2.39
CA ARG A 991 -21.12 31.59 2.03
C ARG A 991 -20.06 31.61 0.94
N TRP A 992 -19.24 30.57 0.91
CA TRP A 992 -18.18 30.40 -0.08
C TRP A 992 -18.70 30.47 -1.52
N VAL A 993 -19.83 29.81 -1.83
CA VAL A 993 -20.43 29.82 -3.18
C VAL A 993 -20.89 31.21 -3.64
N ASP A 994 -21.23 32.10 -2.72
CA ASP A 994 -21.71 33.45 -3.04
C ASP A 994 -20.56 34.46 -3.21
N LEU A 995 -19.34 34.09 -2.80
CA LEU A 995 -18.18 34.98 -2.83
C LEU A 995 -17.82 35.49 -4.24
N PRO A 996 -17.82 34.68 -5.31
CA PRO A 996 -17.53 35.18 -6.65
C PRO A 996 -18.55 36.23 -7.13
N ALA A 997 -19.84 36.03 -6.83
CA ALA A 997 -20.90 36.97 -7.17
C ALA A 997 -20.81 38.25 -6.34
N ALA A 998 -20.52 38.13 -5.04
CA ALA A 998 -20.31 39.27 -4.15
C ALA A 998 -19.09 40.12 -4.55
N LEU A 999 -18.00 39.49 -5.01
CA LEU A 999 -16.82 40.18 -5.53
C LEU A 999 -17.11 40.92 -6.85
N ALA A 1000 -17.98 40.37 -7.70
CA ALA A 1000 -18.38 41.03 -8.95
C ALA A 1000 -19.33 42.22 -8.71
N ALA A 1001 -20.18 42.15 -7.67
CA ALA A 1001 -21.18 43.16 -7.34
C ALA A 1001 -20.64 44.30 -6.45
N ASN A 1002 -19.72 44.00 -5.53
CA ASN A 1002 -19.15 44.97 -4.60
C ASN A 1002 -17.71 45.31 -5.01
N GLY A 1003 -17.38 46.60 -5.16
CA GLY A 1003 -16.00 47.08 -5.34
C GLY A 1003 -15.08 46.91 -4.11
N SER A 1004 -15.49 46.12 -3.11
CA SER A 1004 -14.73 45.81 -1.90
C SER A 1004 -13.98 44.49 -2.10
N SER A 1005 -12.70 44.45 -1.74
CA SER A 1005 -11.89 43.22 -1.74
C SER A 1005 -11.95 42.44 -0.43
N ARG A 1006 -12.67 42.93 0.59
CA ARG A 1006 -12.69 42.35 1.93
C ARG A 1006 -14.05 41.78 2.29
N PHE A 1007 -14.08 40.52 2.71
CA PHE A 1007 -15.30 39.77 3.01
C PHE A 1007 -15.16 38.95 4.30
N ARG A 1008 -16.28 38.64 4.94
CA ARG A 1008 -16.35 37.72 6.09
C ARG A 1008 -16.92 36.39 5.63
N LEU A 1009 -16.22 35.30 5.92
CA LEU A 1009 -16.63 33.94 5.63
C LEU A 1009 -16.76 33.16 6.94
N GLY A 1010 -17.79 32.34 7.06
CA GLY A 1010 -17.97 31.42 8.18
C GLY A 1010 -17.45 30.06 7.78
N GLY A 1011 -16.66 29.41 8.63
CA GLY A 1011 -16.10 28.11 8.29
C GLY A 1011 -15.66 27.31 9.51
N ILE A 1012 -15.75 25.99 9.40
CA ILE A 1012 -15.20 25.06 10.38
C ILE A 1012 -13.82 24.63 9.93
N VAL A 1013 -12.85 24.68 10.83
CA VAL A 1013 -11.48 24.25 10.53
C VAL A 1013 -11.47 22.75 10.24
N ILE A 1014 -11.04 22.39 9.03
CA ILE A 1014 -10.80 21.00 8.63
C ILE A 1014 -9.36 20.61 8.95
N GLY A 1015 -8.41 21.48 8.60
CA GLY A 1015 -6.98 21.21 8.80
C GLY A 1015 -6.10 22.41 8.46
N LYS A 1016 -4.82 22.31 8.81
CA LYS A 1016 -3.81 23.34 8.52
C LYS A 1016 -2.50 22.75 8.01
N LYS A 1017 -1.84 23.47 7.12
CA LYS A 1017 -0.52 23.13 6.57
C LYS A 1017 0.42 24.31 6.69
N GLU A 1018 1.30 24.27 7.69
CA GLU A 1018 2.33 25.28 7.93
C GLU A 1018 3.51 25.06 6.95
N ARG A 1019 4.02 26.13 6.33
CA ARG A 1019 5.17 26.16 5.43
C ARG A 1019 6.07 27.35 5.75
N THR A 1020 7.34 27.24 5.36
CA THR A 1020 8.32 28.33 5.47
C THR A 1020 8.62 28.87 4.07
N SER A 1021 8.53 30.18 3.89
CA SER A 1021 8.84 30.83 2.61
C SER A 1021 10.35 30.85 2.34
N ALA A 1022 10.76 31.08 1.09
CA ALA A 1022 12.17 31.23 0.71
C ALA A 1022 12.90 32.37 1.46
N ARG A 1023 12.16 33.31 2.07
CA ARG A 1023 12.69 34.41 2.91
C ARG A 1023 12.67 34.10 4.41
N GLY A 1024 12.35 32.87 4.82
CA GLY A 1024 12.33 32.44 6.22
C GLY A 1024 11.04 32.71 7.00
N ASN A 1025 10.11 33.52 6.47
CA ASN A 1025 8.84 33.81 7.12
C ASN A 1025 7.88 32.62 7.04
N ARG A 1026 7.20 32.30 8.15
CA ARG A 1026 6.21 31.22 8.25
C ARG A 1026 4.86 31.66 7.71
N PHE A 1027 4.17 30.77 7.02
CA PHE A 1027 2.80 30.96 6.56
C PHE A 1027 2.05 29.62 6.63
N ALA A 1028 0.72 29.66 6.66
CA ALA A 1028 -0.10 28.46 6.70
C ALA A 1028 -1.21 28.52 5.66
N PHE A 1029 -1.50 27.38 5.05
CA PHE A 1029 -2.76 27.16 4.34
C PHE A 1029 -3.72 26.50 5.32
N VAL A 1030 -4.85 27.14 5.60
CA VAL A 1030 -5.90 26.61 6.48
C VAL A 1030 -7.09 26.25 5.62
N GLN A 1031 -7.54 25.01 5.74
CA GLN A 1031 -8.70 24.49 5.02
C GLN A 1031 -9.92 24.62 5.92
N LEU A 1032 -10.92 25.36 5.45
CA LEU A 1032 -12.18 25.63 6.14
C LEU A 1032 -13.33 25.04 5.34
N SER A 1033 -14.43 24.67 6.00
CA SER A 1033 -15.66 24.24 5.33
C SER A 1033 -16.87 25.02 5.81
N ASP A 1034 -17.75 25.34 4.89
CA ASP A 1034 -19.08 25.86 5.16
C ASP A 1034 -20.16 24.96 4.56
N THR A 1035 -21.41 25.42 4.63
CA THR A 1035 -22.59 24.71 4.12
C THR A 1035 -22.56 24.52 2.60
N SER A 1036 -21.74 25.30 1.89
CA SER A 1036 -21.65 25.35 0.43
C SER A 1036 -20.39 24.67 -0.13
N GLY A 1037 -19.34 24.48 0.68
CA GLY A 1037 -18.15 23.73 0.28
C GLY A 1037 -16.95 23.98 1.17
N ALA A 1038 -15.81 23.37 0.81
CA ALA A 1038 -14.53 23.65 1.44
C ALA A 1038 -13.78 24.73 0.67
N PHE A 1039 -13.10 25.62 1.39
CA PHE A 1039 -12.25 26.67 0.84
C PHE A 1039 -10.93 26.78 1.62
N GLU A 1040 -9.88 27.17 0.91
CA GLU A 1040 -8.55 27.33 1.51
C GLU A 1040 -8.23 28.81 1.71
N VAL A 1041 -7.74 29.16 2.89
CA VAL A 1041 -7.28 30.51 3.21
C VAL A 1041 -5.80 30.53 3.54
N THR A 1042 -5.10 31.53 3.02
CA THR A 1042 -3.68 31.73 3.30
C THR A 1042 -3.51 32.65 4.51
N MET A 1043 -2.75 32.20 5.50
CA MET A 1043 -2.39 32.96 6.69
C MET A 1043 -0.89 33.27 6.69
N PHE A 1044 -0.53 34.55 6.74
CA PHE A 1044 0.85 34.97 6.92
C PHE A 1044 1.23 35.03 8.40
N SER A 1045 2.54 35.14 8.66
CA SER A 1045 3.17 34.95 9.97
C SER A 1045 2.49 35.69 11.13
N GLU A 1046 2.03 36.92 10.93
CA GLU A 1046 1.42 37.77 11.96
C GLU A 1046 0.03 37.26 12.38
N ALA A 1047 -0.84 36.97 11.41
CA ALA A 1047 -2.16 36.39 11.65
C ALA A 1047 -2.07 34.95 12.22
N LEU A 1048 -1.07 34.18 11.76
CA LEU A 1048 -0.84 32.81 12.22
C LEU A 1048 -0.42 32.76 13.69
N ALA A 1049 0.43 33.70 14.13
CA ALA A 1049 0.89 33.76 15.52
C ALA A 1049 -0.27 34.05 16.49
N GLN A 1050 -1.18 34.95 16.14
CA GLN A 1050 -2.32 35.33 16.98
C GLN A 1050 -3.40 34.24 17.04
N ALA A 1051 -3.66 33.53 15.94
CA ALA A 1051 -4.77 32.58 15.85
C ALA A 1051 -4.38 31.12 16.10
N ARG A 1052 -3.12 30.81 16.43
CA ARG A 1052 -2.61 29.43 16.45
C ARG A 1052 -3.41 28.47 17.34
N GLY A 1053 -3.94 28.95 18.47
CA GLY A 1053 -4.77 28.19 19.40
C GLY A 1053 -6.24 28.02 18.98
N LEU A 1054 -6.69 28.76 17.97
CA LEU A 1054 -8.06 28.67 17.42
C LEU A 1054 -8.13 27.74 16.20
N LEU A 1055 -6.99 27.40 15.60
CA LEU A 1055 -6.88 26.61 14.37
C LEU A 1055 -6.86 25.09 14.66
N GLU A 1056 -7.70 24.63 15.58
CA GLU A 1056 -7.92 23.22 15.87
C GLU A 1056 -9.11 22.69 15.06
N GLY A 1057 -9.02 21.44 14.60
CA GLY A 1057 -10.07 20.83 13.76
C GLY A 1057 -11.43 20.81 14.48
N GLY A 1058 -12.49 21.12 13.75
CA GLY A 1058 -13.87 21.13 14.28
C GLY A 1058 -14.32 22.45 14.91
N GLN A 1059 -13.43 23.43 15.10
CA GLN A 1059 -13.80 24.75 15.63
C GLN A 1059 -14.53 25.61 14.59
N PRO A 1060 -15.72 26.15 14.88
CA PRO A 1060 -16.42 27.09 14.01
C PRO A 1060 -15.84 28.51 14.17
N LEU A 1061 -15.36 29.07 13.08
CA LEU A 1061 -14.70 30.37 13.04
C LEU A 1061 -15.33 31.28 12.00
N ILE A 1062 -15.28 32.58 12.25
CA ILE A 1062 -15.49 33.61 11.24
C ILE A 1062 -14.12 34.15 10.83
N VAL A 1063 -13.87 34.13 9.52
CA VAL A 1063 -12.61 34.53 8.92
C VAL A 1063 -12.86 35.73 8.04
N THR A 1064 -12.20 36.84 8.35
CA THR A 1064 -12.19 38.01 7.48
C THR A 1064 -11.04 37.86 6.50
N VAL A 1065 -11.38 37.79 5.21
CA VAL A 1065 -10.42 37.55 4.11
C VAL A 1065 -10.37 38.74 3.17
N ASP A 1066 -9.16 39.06 2.72
CA ASP A 1066 -8.95 39.84 1.51
C ASP A 1066 -8.88 38.89 0.32
N VAL A 1067 -9.70 39.17 -0.68
CA VAL A 1067 -9.87 38.38 -1.89
C VAL A 1067 -9.16 39.07 -3.04
N ARG A 1068 -8.23 38.35 -3.67
CA ARG A 1068 -7.62 38.77 -4.93
C ARG A 1068 -7.99 37.78 -6.02
N ARG A 1069 -8.33 38.30 -7.19
CA ARG A 1069 -8.60 37.50 -8.37
C ARG A 1069 -7.27 37.28 -9.10
N GLU A 1070 -6.81 36.03 -9.12
CA GLU A 1070 -5.70 35.58 -9.98
C GLU A 1070 -6.33 34.62 -11.00
N ASP A 1071 -6.43 35.08 -12.24
CA ASP A 1071 -7.10 34.40 -13.36
C ASP A 1071 -8.59 34.02 -13.06
N GLU A 1072 -8.86 32.73 -12.90
CA GLU A 1072 -10.16 32.13 -12.55
C GLU A 1072 -10.24 31.63 -11.09
N SER A 1073 -9.18 31.81 -10.29
CA SER A 1073 -9.14 31.36 -8.89
C SER A 1073 -9.17 32.54 -7.92
N LEU A 1074 -9.88 32.36 -6.80
CA LEU A 1074 -9.95 33.35 -5.73
C LEU A 1074 -8.88 33.05 -4.69
N ARG A 1075 -7.90 33.94 -4.58
CA ARG A 1075 -6.89 33.85 -3.52
C ARG A 1075 -7.38 34.58 -2.27
N LEU A 1076 -7.60 33.83 -1.20
CA LEU A 1076 -8.08 34.33 0.08
C LEU A 1076 -6.91 34.52 1.05
N THR A 1077 -6.68 35.75 1.50
CA THR A 1077 -5.68 36.05 2.54
C THR A 1077 -6.38 36.45 3.83
N VAL A 1078 -6.08 35.75 4.93
CA VAL A 1078 -6.71 36.02 6.22
C VAL A 1078 -6.14 37.30 6.84
N GLN A 1079 -7.04 38.20 7.24
CA GLN A 1079 -6.71 39.39 8.03
C GLN A 1079 -7.10 39.25 9.51
N LYS A 1080 -8.21 38.54 9.79
CA LYS A 1080 -8.73 38.39 11.15
C LYS A 1080 -9.49 37.08 11.30
N ILE A 1081 -9.34 36.42 12.44
CA ILE A 1081 -10.08 35.20 12.83
C ILE A 1081 -10.77 35.45 14.17
N GLU A 1082 -12.04 35.08 14.25
CA GLU A 1082 -12.86 35.21 15.47
C GLU A 1082 -13.68 33.93 15.69
N PRO A 1083 -13.84 33.47 16.95
CA PRO A 1083 -14.77 32.37 17.26
C PRO A 1083 -16.20 32.75 16.89
N LEU A 1084 -16.95 31.81 16.31
CA LEU A 1084 -18.34 32.03 15.90
C LEU A 1084 -19.22 32.49 17.07
N ASP A 1085 -19.06 31.86 18.24
CA ASP A 1085 -19.87 32.12 19.44
C ASP A 1085 -19.82 33.60 19.87
N THR A 1086 -18.66 34.25 19.75
CA THR A 1086 -18.46 35.65 20.14
C THR A 1086 -19.27 36.61 19.27
N ILE A 1087 -19.41 36.32 17.98
CA ILE A 1087 -20.15 37.18 17.02
C ILE A 1087 -21.66 36.93 17.13
N VAL A 1088 -22.08 35.68 17.30
CA VAL A 1088 -23.51 35.35 17.49
C VAL A 1088 -24.05 35.99 18.78
N ALA A 1089 -23.27 35.96 19.87
CA ALA A 1089 -23.64 36.63 21.12
C ALA A 1089 -23.75 38.16 21.01
N GLN A 1090 -23.06 38.78 20.04
CA GLN A 1090 -23.18 40.21 19.76
C GLN A 1090 -24.37 40.57 18.86
N ALA A 1091 -24.89 39.60 18.08
CA ALA A 1091 -25.97 39.79 17.11
C ALA A 1091 -27.37 39.39 17.61
N ALA A 1092 -27.48 38.63 18.71
CA ALA A 1092 -28.77 38.20 19.26
C ALA A 1092 -29.47 39.31 20.05
N ALA A 1093 -30.65 39.76 19.59
CA ALA A 1093 -31.42 40.84 20.22
C ALA A 1093 -32.36 40.36 21.34
N GLY A 1094 -32.79 39.09 21.35
CA GLY A 1094 -33.65 38.52 22.39
C GLY A 1094 -34.20 37.11 22.08
N LEU A 1095 -34.93 36.52 23.03
CA LEU A 1095 -35.67 35.25 22.90
C LEU A 1095 -37.15 35.45 23.28
N ARG A 1096 -38.06 34.86 22.51
CA ARG A 1096 -39.51 34.76 22.80
C ARG A 1096 -39.87 33.28 22.98
N ILE A 1097 -40.38 32.92 24.16
CA ILE A 1097 -40.53 31.53 24.61
C ILE A 1097 -42.01 31.22 24.82
N PHE A 1098 -42.57 30.27 24.07
CA PHE A 1098 -43.98 29.87 24.17
C PHE A 1098 -44.14 28.72 25.15
N VAL A 1099 -45.02 28.87 26.15
CA VAL A 1099 -45.19 27.91 27.25
C VAL A 1099 -46.61 27.33 27.22
N ALA A 1100 -46.73 26.00 27.23
CA ALA A 1100 -48.02 25.30 27.27
C ALA A 1100 -48.56 25.10 28.70
N GLU A 1101 -47.67 24.78 29.63
CA GLU A 1101 -48.05 24.33 30.97
C GLU A 1101 -47.27 25.07 32.06
N ALA A 1102 -47.93 25.40 33.17
CA ALA A 1102 -47.32 26.13 34.29
C ALA A 1102 -46.15 25.36 34.94
N GLU A 1103 -46.12 24.03 34.82
CA GLU A 1103 -45.04 23.17 35.33
C GLU A 1103 -43.70 23.38 34.62
N ALA A 1104 -43.67 24.00 33.43
CA ALA A 1104 -42.44 24.34 32.73
C ALA A 1104 -41.72 25.54 33.36
N LEU A 1105 -42.43 26.42 34.08
CA LEU A 1105 -41.90 27.69 34.61
C LEU A 1105 -40.77 27.53 35.64
N PRO A 1106 -40.81 26.59 36.62
CA PRO A 1106 -39.72 26.38 37.56
C PRO A 1106 -38.43 25.91 36.86
N ARG A 1107 -38.56 25.03 35.86
CA ARG A 1107 -37.43 24.51 35.07
C ARG A 1107 -36.85 25.61 34.19
N LEU A 1108 -37.72 26.38 33.52
CA LEU A 1108 -37.34 27.54 32.72
C LEU A 1108 -36.58 28.58 33.56
N LYS A 1109 -37.08 28.88 34.78
CA LYS A 1109 -36.40 29.77 35.72
C LYS A 1109 -35.01 29.25 36.09
N SER A 1110 -34.84 27.94 36.31
CA SER A 1110 -33.54 27.36 36.67
C SER A 1110 -32.48 27.48 35.57
N VAL A 1111 -32.90 27.43 34.30
CA VAL A 1111 -32.01 27.57 33.14
C VAL A 1111 -31.70 29.04 32.87
N ILE A 1112 -32.71 29.91 32.84
CA ILE A 1112 -32.55 31.34 32.51
C ILE A 1112 -31.83 32.13 33.61
N SER A 1113 -32.06 31.80 34.89
CA SER A 1113 -31.43 32.53 36.01
C SER A 1113 -29.91 32.40 36.06
N ARG A 1114 -29.34 31.33 35.49
CA ARG A 1114 -27.89 31.13 35.37
C ARG A 1114 -27.23 32.08 34.38
N GLU A 1115 -28.03 32.68 33.50
CA GLU A 1115 -27.58 33.49 32.37
C GLU A 1115 -27.89 34.99 32.55
N ALA A 1116 -28.15 35.42 33.79
CA ALA A 1116 -28.40 36.81 34.13
C ALA A 1116 -27.15 37.69 33.90
N GLY A 1117 -27.36 38.92 33.39
CA GLY A 1117 -26.29 39.91 33.17
C GLY A 1117 -25.85 40.11 31.72
N GLY A 1118 -26.61 39.60 30.74
CA GLY A 1118 -26.37 39.84 29.31
C GLY A 1118 -27.17 41.01 28.73
N ARG A 1119 -27.17 41.18 27.40
CA ARG A 1119 -27.88 42.27 26.70
C ARG A 1119 -29.20 41.85 26.04
N GLY A 1120 -29.48 40.55 25.94
CA GLY A 1120 -30.67 40.03 25.27
C GLY A 1120 -31.93 40.14 26.14
N ARG A 1121 -33.07 40.49 25.54
CA ARG A 1121 -34.38 40.46 26.21
C ARG A 1121 -35.00 39.07 26.10
N VAL A 1122 -35.62 38.58 27.17
CA VAL A 1122 -36.41 37.35 27.14
C VAL A 1122 -37.88 37.68 27.38
N THR A 1123 -38.75 37.31 26.46
CA THR A 1123 -40.21 37.34 26.63
C THR A 1123 -40.76 35.92 26.76
N VAL A 1124 -41.67 35.72 27.70
CA VAL A 1124 -42.41 34.47 27.89
C VAL A 1124 -43.84 34.69 27.42
N VAL A 1125 -44.29 33.85 26.51
CA VAL A 1125 -45.62 33.88 25.92
C VAL A 1125 -46.42 32.73 26.50
N LEU A 1126 -47.58 33.06 27.08
CA LEU A 1126 -48.59 32.10 27.49
C LEU A 1126 -49.77 32.20 26.53
N ASP A 1127 -50.09 31.10 25.85
CA ASP A 1127 -51.24 31.03 24.94
C ASP A 1127 -52.46 30.52 25.72
N LEU A 1128 -53.42 31.42 26.00
CA LEU A 1128 -54.68 31.06 26.65
C LEU A 1128 -55.78 30.93 25.58
N PRO A 1129 -56.83 30.12 25.80
CA PRO A 1129 -57.87 29.86 24.81
C PRO A 1129 -58.57 31.09 24.18
N SER A 1130 -58.46 32.26 24.80
CA SER A 1130 -59.08 33.50 24.35
C SER A 1130 -58.13 34.69 24.20
N ARG A 1131 -56.82 34.54 24.50
CA ARG A 1131 -55.82 35.63 24.43
C ARG A 1131 -54.39 35.12 24.59
N GLU A 1132 -53.45 35.75 23.90
CA GLU A 1132 -52.01 35.56 24.11
C GLU A 1132 -51.49 36.57 25.14
N ILE A 1133 -50.76 36.12 26.16
CA ILE A 1133 -50.13 36.99 27.16
C ILE A 1133 -48.61 36.93 26.99
N GLU A 1134 -48.01 38.04 26.60
CA GLU A 1134 -46.55 38.17 26.51
C GLU A 1134 -46.00 38.93 27.73
N VAL A 1135 -45.12 38.27 28.48
CA VAL A 1135 -44.48 38.82 29.69
C VAL A 1135 -42.98 38.96 29.44
N ALA A 1136 -42.49 40.20 29.40
CA ALA A 1136 -41.06 40.47 29.35
C ALA A 1136 -40.43 40.26 30.73
N LEU A 1137 -39.37 39.44 30.80
CA LEU A 1137 -38.63 39.24 32.04
C LEU A 1137 -37.77 40.48 32.37
N PRO A 1138 -37.70 40.89 33.64
CA PRO A 1138 -36.86 42.02 34.06
C PRO A 1138 -35.38 41.62 34.02
N GLY A 1139 -34.55 42.50 33.44
CA GLY A 1139 -33.10 42.30 33.31
C GLY A 1139 -32.68 41.90 31.89
N GLY A 1140 -31.37 41.83 31.68
CA GLY A 1140 -30.77 41.37 30.43
C GLY A 1140 -30.11 40.00 30.61
N PHE A 1141 -30.25 39.14 29.62
CA PHE A 1141 -29.79 37.75 29.65
C PHE A 1141 -28.74 37.52 28.57
N ARG A 1142 -27.77 36.64 28.86
CA ARG A 1142 -26.86 36.13 27.83
C ARG A 1142 -27.65 35.15 26.98
N ILE A 1143 -27.67 35.37 25.67
CA ILE A 1143 -28.43 34.56 24.73
C ILE A 1143 -27.44 33.98 23.75
N ASP A 1144 -27.26 32.67 23.82
CA ASP A 1144 -26.52 31.89 22.85
C ASP A 1144 -27.41 30.73 22.33
N PRO A 1145 -27.00 30.08 21.22
CA PRO A 1145 -27.77 28.98 20.66
C PRO A 1145 -27.87 27.74 21.56
N LYS A 1146 -26.93 27.55 22.50
CA LYS A 1146 -26.98 26.43 23.47
C LYS A 1146 -28.12 26.63 24.46
N ILE A 1147 -28.30 27.85 24.96
CA ILE A 1147 -29.41 28.21 25.84
C ILE A 1147 -30.74 28.06 25.11
N ARG A 1148 -30.82 28.51 23.85
CA ARG A 1148 -32.03 28.33 23.03
C ARG A 1148 -32.40 26.86 22.86
N ALA A 1149 -31.43 26.01 22.53
CA ALA A 1149 -31.65 24.57 22.40
C ALA A 1149 -32.05 23.94 23.74
N ALA A 1150 -31.38 24.32 24.83
CA ALA A 1150 -31.69 23.84 26.18
C ALA A 1150 -33.11 24.22 26.60
N VAL A 1151 -33.54 25.47 26.38
CA VAL A 1151 -34.91 25.94 26.66
C VAL A 1151 -35.92 25.21 25.79
N LYS A 1152 -35.65 25.02 24.49
CA LYS A 1152 -36.55 24.31 23.57
C LYS A 1152 -36.69 22.82 23.94
N SER A 1153 -35.68 22.22 24.56
CA SER A 1153 -35.72 20.83 25.02
C SER A 1153 -36.48 20.60 26.33
N LEU A 1154 -36.92 21.66 27.01
CA LEU A 1154 -37.66 21.54 28.27
C LEU A 1154 -39.09 21.05 28.03
N PRO A 1155 -39.57 20.03 28.78
CA PRO A 1155 -40.97 19.61 28.73
C PRO A 1155 -41.91 20.76 29.10
N GLY A 1156 -42.94 20.99 28.28
CA GLY A 1156 -43.94 22.07 28.46
C GLY A 1156 -43.63 23.40 27.75
N ILE A 1157 -42.53 23.48 27.00
CA ILE A 1157 -42.24 24.57 26.06
C ILE A 1157 -42.76 24.18 24.66
N ILE A 1158 -43.56 25.05 24.05
CA ILE A 1158 -44.17 24.84 22.73
C ILE A 1158 -43.17 25.18 21.63
N ASP A 1159 -42.55 26.38 21.72
CA ASP A 1159 -41.56 26.83 20.77
C ASP A 1159 -40.70 27.97 21.34
N VAL A 1160 -39.58 28.25 20.68
CA VAL A 1160 -38.65 29.33 21.05
C VAL A 1160 -38.20 30.09 19.82
N HIS A 1161 -38.58 31.37 19.74
CA HIS A 1161 -38.25 32.28 18.66
C HIS A 1161 -37.15 33.25 19.09
N GLU A 1162 -36.32 33.67 18.14
CA GLU A 1162 -35.38 34.77 18.35
C GLU A 1162 -36.05 36.09 17.98
N ILE A 1163 -35.77 37.13 18.78
CA ILE A 1163 -36.22 38.51 18.55
C ILE A 1163 -35.27 39.19 17.55
#